data_AF-A0A433WC65-F1
#
_entry.id   AF-A0A433WC65-F1
#
_cell.length_a   1.000
_cell.length_b   1.000
_cell.length_c   1.000
_cell.angle_alpha   90.00
_cell.angle_beta   90.00
_cell.angle_gamma   90.00
#
_symmetry.space_group_name_H-M   'P 1'
#
loop_
_entity.id
_entity.type
_entity.pdbx_description
1 polymer ?
#
loop_
_entity_poly.entity_id
_entity_poly.type
_entity_poly.pdbx_seq_one_letter_code
_entity_poly.pdbx_strand_id
1 'polypeptide(L)'
;MKFIDTVRYGLVCSLCLCSSLLVNAQQMKLGANPTSLRPSALLELDSKKQALLLPRIIDTNQIASPVDGMIIFLESDKTFRVRANNYWTRLVPDNAVTAINNDKTPAQSFTVDNTSKPFGFSHPGGGVHTLAIPDASLTTRGFINTAAQSFDGNKAFNAQLKANTFNLTNDAAATVADRILGKNAASGDVTGITPDNTTIKINTGNKLVADNGVAQWNANKLFNVDVSNLTPALNDVLTYNGTKWEAKAASGATGNGYIKNGTTLQSADFNISGYGDIGMDARVGGNVTAGGAVKGSSGSVTSTWGVGTNLTVGGTATLSALNPNGVLFLNASKNVAQSTSIGDFFWDNTKAGLGLGFGATTGAVGNRLEIKSALTTSPKYLSGLRLSNLAAVTAIADLAPVPSRVLTVDNNGDVVLAINPSGSNWLIAGNANPAAGSFLGTTTDNDMILKYNNKELFRGTKGVNAGFTNYAISLFNGASPFNGHPFIVRANGNDVMAFQDKDGNTKWHWNLLSNGLNFVETDQGDYRLFLKQGGNIGVNTNNPVARLDVSGNFKLGVSGTVINNMIKIRAVTSGSKTLTSRRMIFFDIDVSSITTSLDAATATVMVSPLNDMNSSDNSASIIPTIAWARVLDDSTIRVAIVNQGTGSPSLANGTVFNIVVIQ
;
A
#
# COMPACT_ATOMS: atom_id res chain seq x y z
N MET A 1 -49.44 34.69 78.68
CA MET A 1 -48.14 35.40 78.69
C MET A 1 -47.14 34.60 77.85
N LYS A 2 -46.07 35.22 77.33
CA LYS A 2 -45.29 34.71 76.19
C LYS A 2 -44.52 33.40 76.46
N PHE A 3 -44.64 32.46 75.53
CA PHE A 3 -43.67 31.40 75.19
C PHE A 3 -43.66 31.25 73.67
N ILE A 4 -42.58 30.68 73.10
CA ILE A 4 -42.17 30.70 71.68
C ILE A 4 -41.39 31.97 71.30
N ASP A 5 -40.07 31.82 71.08
CA ASP A 5 -39.35 32.32 69.89
C ASP A 5 -37.85 31.96 69.88
N THR A 6 -37.19 31.78 71.03
CA THR A 6 -35.71 31.61 71.08
C THR A 6 -35.17 30.24 70.63
N VAL A 7 -36.02 29.30 70.24
CA VAL A 7 -35.62 27.93 69.83
C VAL A 7 -35.03 27.87 68.41
N ARG A 8 -35.18 28.93 67.59
CA ARG A 8 -34.78 28.91 66.17
C ARG A 8 -33.28 29.01 65.87
N TYR A 9 -32.45 29.49 66.81
CA TYR A 9 -31.00 29.62 66.57
C TYR A 9 -30.18 28.39 66.98
N GLY A 10 -30.77 27.46 67.76
CA GLY A 10 -30.10 26.24 68.22
C GLY A 10 -29.92 25.14 67.16
N LEU A 11 -30.55 25.25 65.99
CA LEU A 11 -30.49 24.23 64.93
C LEU A 11 -29.54 24.61 63.77
N VAL A 12 -29.24 25.90 63.59
CA VAL A 12 -28.46 26.39 62.45
C VAL A 12 -26.95 26.25 62.69
N CYS A 13 -26.48 26.46 63.93
CA CYS A 13 -25.04 26.40 64.22
C CYS A 13 -24.48 24.96 64.26
N SER A 14 -25.30 23.97 64.63
CA SER A 14 -24.94 22.54 64.58
C SER A 14 -24.88 21.96 63.16
N LEU A 15 -25.32 22.73 62.15
CA LEU A 15 -25.30 22.32 60.73
C LEU A 15 -24.04 22.78 59.99
N CYS A 16 -23.27 23.73 60.56
CA CYS A 16 -22.08 24.34 59.93
C CYS A 16 -20.73 23.83 60.47
N LEU A 17 -20.72 22.91 61.43
CA LEU A 17 -19.49 22.30 61.97
C LEU A 17 -19.37 20.78 61.69
N CYS A 18 -20.36 20.19 61.02
CA CYS A 18 -20.33 18.80 60.53
C CYS A 18 -19.99 18.69 59.03
N SER A 19 -19.48 19.76 58.42
CA SER A 19 -19.49 19.96 56.96
C SER A 19 -18.12 20.30 56.33
N SER A 20 -17.00 19.84 56.93
CA SER A 20 -15.66 19.99 56.30
C SER A 20 -14.60 18.93 56.64
N LEU A 21 -14.98 17.72 57.05
CA LEU A 21 -14.11 16.54 56.96
C LEU A 21 -14.79 15.41 56.19
N LEU A 22 -15.10 15.72 54.93
CA LEU A 22 -15.14 14.70 53.89
C LEU A 22 -13.76 14.03 53.86
N VAL A 23 -13.63 12.86 54.48
CA VAL A 23 -12.56 11.92 54.16
C VAL A 23 -12.85 11.41 52.76
N ASN A 24 -12.49 12.24 51.76
CA ASN A 24 -12.47 11.86 50.38
C ASN A 24 -11.46 10.72 50.28
N ALA A 25 -11.95 9.48 50.26
CA ALA A 25 -11.18 8.33 49.85
C ALA A 25 -10.83 8.51 48.36
N GLN A 26 -9.76 9.27 48.10
CA GLN A 26 -9.24 9.56 46.77
C GLN A 26 -8.66 8.32 46.06
N GLN A 27 -8.71 7.16 46.72
CA GLN A 27 -8.34 5.86 46.19
C GLN A 27 -9.26 4.77 46.72
N MET A 28 -9.85 3.97 45.83
CA MET A 28 -10.49 2.70 46.17
C MET A 28 -9.45 1.58 46.07
N LYS A 29 -9.09 0.95 47.20
CA LYS A 29 -8.15 -0.19 47.21
C LYS A 29 -8.84 -1.48 47.67
N LEU A 30 -8.64 -2.56 46.92
CA LEU A 30 -9.19 -3.89 47.20
C LEU A 30 -8.05 -4.92 47.12
N GLY A 31 -7.79 -5.68 48.20
CA GLY A 31 -6.67 -6.61 48.20
C GLY A 31 -6.11 -6.97 49.58
N ALA A 32 -4.89 -7.51 49.57
CA ALA A 32 -4.19 -8.05 50.74
C ALA A 32 -3.66 -6.98 51.70
N ASN A 33 -3.30 -5.78 51.21
CA ASN A 33 -2.79 -4.67 52.05
C ASN A 33 -3.63 -3.38 51.83
N PRO A 34 -4.93 -3.37 52.21
CA PRO A 34 -5.86 -2.30 51.83
C PRO A 34 -5.54 -0.93 52.48
N THR A 35 -4.74 -0.90 53.54
CA THR A 35 -4.35 0.31 54.28
C THR A 35 -3.13 1.03 53.70
N SER A 36 -2.35 0.38 52.83
CA SER A 36 -1.19 1.00 52.17
C SER A 36 -1.65 1.63 50.86
N LEU A 37 -1.91 2.93 50.88
CA LEU A 37 -2.41 3.70 49.75
C LEU A 37 -1.26 4.23 48.87
N ARG A 38 -1.50 4.30 47.56
CA ARG A 38 -0.61 4.90 46.56
C ARG A 38 -1.26 6.18 46.03
N PRO A 39 -0.78 7.39 46.42
CA PRO A 39 -1.41 8.66 46.04
C PRO A 39 -1.57 8.91 44.52
N SER A 40 -0.87 8.14 43.68
CA SER A 40 -0.93 8.23 42.21
C SER A 40 -2.04 7.40 41.56
N ALA A 41 -2.93 6.74 42.32
CA ALA A 41 -3.97 5.86 41.78
C ALA A 41 -5.33 6.09 42.45
N LEU A 42 -6.40 6.16 41.63
CA LEU A 42 -7.79 6.25 42.09
C LEU A 42 -8.42 4.86 42.36
N LEU A 43 -7.89 3.80 41.75
CA LEU A 43 -8.28 2.41 41.97
C LEU A 43 -7.03 1.52 41.99
N GLU A 44 -6.89 0.67 43.01
CA GLU A 44 -5.81 -0.31 43.14
C GLU A 44 -6.33 -1.69 43.55
N LEU A 45 -5.89 -2.73 42.85
CA LEU A 45 -6.20 -4.13 43.15
C LEU A 45 -4.91 -4.85 43.56
N ASP A 46 -4.77 -5.13 44.85
CA ASP A 46 -3.56 -5.70 45.46
C ASP A 46 -3.77 -7.19 45.79
N SER A 47 -3.66 -8.06 44.79
CA SER A 47 -3.78 -9.51 44.98
C SER A 47 -2.76 -10.30 44.18
N LYS A 48 -2.25 -11.37 44.80
CA LYS A 48 -1.35 -12.35 44.15
C LYS A 48 -2.12 -13.49 43.44
N LYS A 49 -3.45 -13.55 43.56
CA LYS A 49 -4.29 -14.67 43.09
C LYS A 49 -5.60 -14.24 42.41
N GLN A 50 -5.94 -12.96 42.42
CA GLN A 50 -7.15 -12.40 41.79
C GLN A 50 -6.76 -11.20 40.93
N ALA A 51 -7.52 -10.94 39.89
CA ALA A 51 -7.30 -9.84 38.94
C ALA A 51 -8.64 -9.17 38.59
N LEU A 52 -8.58 -8.02 37.92
CA LEU A 52 -9.77 -7.39 37.36
C LEU A 52 -10.32 -8.24 36.21
N LEU A 53 -11.56 -8.71 36.34
CA LEU A 53 -12.32 -9.21 35.19
C LEU A 53 -13.02 -8.02 34.53
N LEU A 54 -12.60 -7.68 33.31
CA LEU A 54 -13.23 -6.63 32.52
C LEU A 54 -14.58 -7.09 31.92
N PRO A 55 -15.48 -6.17 31.56
CA PRO A 55 -16.71 -6.51 30.84
C PRO A 55 -16.40 -7.34 29.59
N ARG A 56 -16.99 -8.54 29.52
CA ARG A 56 -16.86 -9.45 28.38
C ARG A 56 -18.05 -9.20 27.46
N ILE A 57 -17.77 -8.72 26.25
CA ILE A 57 -18.77 -8.19 25.32
C ILE A 57 -18.66 -8.94 23.99
N ILE A 58 -19.77 -9.36 23.39
CA ILE A 58 -19.74 -10.19 22.16
C ILE A 58 -19.46 -9.34 20.94
N ASP A 59 -20.13 -8.18 20.85
CA ASP A 59 -19.84 -7.14 19.86
C ASP A 59 -19.72 -5.80 20.57
N THR A 60 -18.65 -5.08 20.27
CA THR A 60 -18.41 -3.70 20.68
C THR A 60 -19.59 -2.73 20.50
N ASN A 61 -20.49 -2.98 19.55
CA ASN A 61 -21.70 -2.20 19.33
C ASN A 61 -22.75 -2.34 20.45
N GLN A 62 -22.62 -3.34 21.34
CA GLN A 62 -23.48 -3.52 22.51
C GLN A 62 -23.23 -2.49 23.61
N ILE A 63 -22.15 -1.69 23.52
CA ILE A 63 -21.91 -0.57 24.41
C ILE A 63 -22.48 0.68 23.76
N ALA A 64 -23.58 1.20 24.30
CA ALA A 64 -24.14 2.48 23.89
C ALA A 64 -23.21 3.63 24.29
N SER A 65 -22.95 4.55 23.36
CA SER A 65 -22.13 5.76 23.56
C SER A 65 -20.76 5.51 24.24
N PRO A 66 -19.89 4.65 23.66
CA PRO A 66 -18.60 4.32 24.25
C PRO A 66 -17.66 5.54 24.21
N VAL A 67 -17.13 5.92 25.37
CA VAL A 67 -16.18 7.04 25.52
C VAL A 67 -14.74 6.56 25.66
N ASP A 68 -13.78 7.45 25.41
CA ASP A 68 -12.37 7.12 25.54
C ASP A 68 -11.92 6.82 26.97
N GLY A 69 -10.95 5.92 27.07
CA GLY A 69 -10.48 5.32 28.32
C GLY A 69 -11.23 4.06 28.74
N MET A 70 -12.38 3.71 28.13
CA MET A 70 -13.06 2.44 28.42
C MET A 70 -12.19 1.24 28.02
N ILE A 71 -12.20 0.15 28.80
CA ILE A 71 -11.46 -1.09 28.50
C ILE A 71 -12.40 -2.29 28.63
N ILE A 72 -12.36 -3.20 27.65
CA ILE A 72 -13.20 -4.40 27.59
C ILE A 72 -12.42 -5.63 27.16
N PHE A 73 -13.02 -6.81 27.35
CA PHE A 73 -12.62 -8.04 26.68
C PHE A 73 -13.64 -8.38 25.59
N LEU A 74 -13.23 -8.28 24.32
CA LEU A 74 -14.08 -8.62 23.17
C LEU A 74 -14.09 -10.14 22.99
N GLU A 75 -15.29 -10.74 23.04
CA GLU A 75 -15.46 -12.19 23.05
C GLU A 75 -15.39 -12.82 21.67
N SER A 76 -15.63 -12.07 20.59
CA SER A 76 -15.59 -12.59 19.22
C SER A 76 -14.18 -12.98 18.77
N ASP A 77 -13.16 -12.24 19.20
CA ASP A 77 -11.75 -12.50 18.91
C ASP A 77 -10.90 -12.86 20.16
N LYS A 78 -11.50 -12.79 21.35
CA LYS A 78 -10.87 -13.07 22.67
C LYS A 78 -9.75 -12.08 23.03
N THR A 79 -9.99 -10.78 22.83
CA THR A 79 -8.96 -9.74 22.93
C THR A 79 -9.27 -8.64 23.94
N PHE A 80 -8.23 -8.01 24.51
CA PHE A 80 -8.39 -6.76 25.23
C PHE A 80 -8.47 -5.58 24.26
N ARG A 81 -9.56 -4.82 24.35
CA ARG A 81 -9.77 -3.57 23.59
C ARG A 81 -9.81 -2.39 24.55
N VAL A 82 -9.16 -1.30 24.17
CA VAL A 82 -9.33 0.02 24.78
C VAL A 82 -10.11 0.89 23.80
N ARG A 83 -11.12 1.63 24.27
CA ARG A 83 -11.66 2.77 23.54
C ARG A 83 -10.61 3.85 23.66
N ALA A 84 -9.78 3.96 22.64
CA ALA A 84 -8.75 4.97 22.56
C ALA A 84 -8.99 5.77 21.30
N ASN A 85 -8.75 7.06 21.40
CA ASN A 85 -9.00 8.01 20.35
C ASN A 85 -10.46 7.97 19.82
N ASN A 86 -11.46 7.28 20.37
CA ASN A 86 -12.84 6.98 19.92
C ASN A 86 -13.06 5.70 19.09
N TYR A 87 -12.11 4.75 19.06
CA TYR A 87 -12.28 3.43 18.42
C TYR A 87 -11.88 2.32 19.40
N TRP A 88 -12.41 1.11 19.22
CA TRP A 88 -12.00 -0.07 19.99
C TRP A 88 -10.68 -0.65 19.49
N THR A 89 -9.60 0.07 19.79
CA THR A 89 -8.23 -0.32 19.46
C THR A 89 -7.82 -1.53 20.30
N ARG A 90 -7.21 -2.52 19.65
CA ARG A 90 -6.66 -3.70 20.34
C ARG A 90 -5.43 -3.27 21.14
N LEU A 91 -5.40 -3.57 22.44
CA LEU A 91 -4.32 -3.10 23.33
C LEU A 91 -2.98 -3.76 23.01
N VAL A 92 -3.00 -4.93 22.35
CA VAL A 92 -1.84 -5.57 21.71
C VAL A 92 -2.18 -5.77 20.23
N PRO A 93 -1.67 -4.93 19.30
CA PRO A 93 -1.99 -5.03 17.89
C PRO A 93 -1.30 -6.23 17.24
N ASP A 94 -2.00 -6.92 16.34
CA ASP A 94 -1.58 -8.21 15.75
C ASP A 94 -0.37 -8.10 14.79
N ASN A 95 0.05 -6.88 14.45
CA ASN A 95 1.09 -6.62 13.44
C ASN A 95 2.40 -6.03 14.03
N ALA A 96 2.54 -5.95 15.35
CA ALA A 96 3.81 -5.59 15.98
C ALA A 96 4.73 -6.82 16.09
N VAL A 97 6.03 -6.66 15.84
CA VAL A 97 7.02 -7.71 16.10
C VAL A 97 7.19 -7.88 17.60
N THR A 98 6.41 -8.79 18.19
CA THR A 98 6.40 -9.05 19.65
C THR A 98 7.60 -9.86 20.11
N ALA A 99 8.28 -10.56 19.20
CA ALA A 99 9.61 -11.11 19.42
C ALA A 99 10.37 -11.38 18.11
N ILE A 100 11.71 -11.35 18.16
CA ILE A 100 12.58 -11.99 17.17
C ILE A 100 13.39 -13.07 17.90
N ASN A 101 13.30 -14.33 17.46
CA ASN A 101 13.97 -15.48 18.10
C ASN A 101 13.79 -15.53 19.64
N ASN A 102 12.55 -15.28 20.09
CA ASN A 102 12.11 -15.21 21.49
C ASN A 102 12.51 -13.97 22.31
N ASP A 103 13.36 -13.07 21.83
CA ASP A 103 13.64 -11.80 22.51
C ASP A 103 12.48 -10.81 22.33
N LYS A 104 11.98 -10.29 23.46
CA LYS A 104 10.79 -9.43 23.61
C LYS A 104 11.17 -7.99 24.01
N THR A 105 12.45 -7.63 23.91
CA THR A 105 12.92 -6.28 24.17
C THR A 105 12.25 -5.25 23.23
N PRO A 106 11.85 -4.06 23.71
CA PRO A 106 11.07 -3.12 22.89
C PRO A 106 11.82 -2.48 21.71
N ALA A 107 13.15 -2.40 21.80
CA ALA A 107 14.00 -1.85 20.75
C ALA A 107 14.85 -2.97 20.14
N GLN A 108 14.74 -3.17 18.83
CA GLN A 108 15.47 -4.18 18.08
C GLN A 108 16.48 -3.48 17.16
N SER A 109 17.76 -3.84 17.27
CA SER A 109 18.90 -3.24 16.57
C SER A 109 19.68 -4.32 15.82
N PHE A 110 20.08 -4.03 14.58
CA PHE A 110 20.91 -4.92 13.77
C PHE A 110 22.33 -4.37 13.67
N THR A 111 23.32 -5.20 14.02
CA THR A 111 24.74 -4.83 14.02
C THR A 111 25.58 -5.87 13.28
N VAL A 112 26.79 -5.47 12.87
CA VAL A 112 27.75 -6.37 12.21
C VAL A 112 28.91 -6.63 13.17
N ASP A 113 29.34 -7.88 13.29
CA ASP A 113 30.54 -8.29 14.02
C ASP A 113 31.54 -8.88 13.02
N ASN A 114 32.72 -8.26 12.92
CA ASN A 114 33.81 -8.71 12.05
C ASN A 114 34.86 -9.56 12.77
N THR A 115 34.70 -9.83 14.07
CA THR A 115 35.63 -10.72 14.79
C THR A 115 35.57 -12.15 14.26
N SER A 116 36.74 -12.79 14.25
CA SER A 116 37.00 -14.14 13.75
C SER A 116 36.12 -15.24 14.37
N LYS A 117 34.94 -15.47 13.77
CA LYS A 117 33.92 -16.48 14.09
C LYS A 117 33.44 -17.15 12.77
N PRO A 118 32.42 -18.02 12.74
CA PRO A 118 31.76 -18.43 11.49
C PRO A 118 30.78 -17.36 10.98
N PHE A 119 30.53 -17.30 9.67
CA PHE A 119 29.42 -16.50 9.11
C PHE A 119 28.08 -17.00 9.66
N GLY A 120 27.26 -16.09 10.18
CA GLY A 120 25.94 -16.43 10.70
C GLY A 120 25.24 -15.27 11.38
N PHE A 121 23.93 -15.41 11.58
CA PHE A 121 23.16 -14.55 12.46
C PHE A 121 23.21 -15.10 13.88
N SER A 122 23.55 -14.26 14.83
CA SER A 122 23.58 -14.58 16.25
C SER A 122 22.76 -13.56 17.03
N HIS A 123 22.09 -14.04 18.08
CA HIS A 123 21.27 -13.21 18.94
C HIS A 123 21.75 -13.38 20.39
N PRO A 124 22.59 -12.47 20.92
CA PRO A 124 23.13 -12.56 22.27
C PRO A 124 22.16 -12.10 23.38
N GLY A 125 20.93 -11.65 23.04
CA GLY A 125 20.00 -11.02 23.97
C GLY A 125 20.04 -9.49 23.92
N GLY A 126 19.05 -8.85 24.56
CA GLY A 126 19.05 -7.40 24.80
C GLY A 126 18.64 -6.56 23.59
N GLY A 127 17.93 -7.15 22.62
CA GLY A 127 17.44 -6.47 21.42
C GLY A 127 18.46 -6.34 20.29
N VAL A 128 19.66 -6.90 20.44
CA VAL A 128 20.69 -6.84 19.40
C VAL A 128 20.69 -8.12 18.57
N HIS A 129 20.67 -7.98 17.25
CA HIS A 129 20.82 -9.06 16.27
C HIS A 129 22.09 -8.84 15.48
N THR A 130 23.06 -9.71 15.69
CA THR A 130 24.40 -9.54 15.14
C THR A 130 24.59 -10.46 13.93
N LEU A 131 24.82 -9.85 12.77
CA LEU A 131 25.34 -10.56 11.59
C LEU A 131 26.86 -10.64 11.70
N ALA A 132 27.39 -11.85 11.94
CA ALA A 132 28.82 -12.08 11.90
C ALA A 132 29.29 -12.11 10.43
N ILE A 133 30.15 -11.16 10.05
CA ILE A 133 30.91 -11.15 8.78
C ILE A 133 32.40 -11.22 9.14
N PRO A 134 32.87 -12.38 9.61
CA PRO A 134 34.17 -12.55 10.24
C PRO A 134 35.36 -12.34 9.30
N ASP A 135 36.40 -11.67 9.81
CA ASP A 135 37.74 -11.68 9.22
C ASP A 135 38.35 -13.09 9.33
N ALA A 136 38.89 -13.58 8.20
CA ALA A 136 39.47 -14.92 8.11
C ALA A 136 40.79 -15.00 8.89
N SER A 137 40.94 -16.04 9.72
CA SER A 137 42.15 -16.33 10.49
C SER A 137 42.65 -17.74 10.21
N LEU A 138 43.81 -18.11 10.77
CA LEU A 138 44.38 -19.46 10.65
C LEU A 138 43.49 -20.57 11.23
N THR A 139 42.55 -20.25 12.13
CA THR A 139 41.66 -21.21 12.80
C THR A 139 40.17 -20.98 12.53
N THR A 140 39.79 -19.83 11.94
CA THR A 140 38.39 -19.48 11.68
C THR A 140 38.19 -19.00 10.25
N ARG A 141 37.28 -19.67 9.54
CA ARG A 141 36.91 -19.33 8.17
C ARG A 141 36.04 -18.07 8.19
N GLY A 142 36.48 -17.06 7.45
CA GLY A 142 35.77 -15.79 7.32
C GLY A 142 34.51 -15.91 6.46
N PHE A 143 34.18 -14.87 5.70
CA PHE A 143 33.18 -14.99 4.61
C PHE A 143 33.54 -16.07 3.57
N ILE A 144 34.85 -16.33 3.41
CA ILE A 144 35.39 -17.40 2.55
C ILE A 144 35.46 -18.71 3.35
N ASN A 145 34.90 -19.80 2.81
CA ASN A 145 34.78 -21.09 3.49
C ASN A 145 35.54 -22.22 2.75
N THR A 146 35.40 -23.47 3.19
CA THR A 146 36.10 -24.64 2.61
C THR A 146 35.36 -25.34 1.47
N ALA A 147 34.19 -24.87 1.07
CA ALA A 147 33.57 -25.28 -0.18
C ALA A 147 34.24 -24.54 -1.36
N ALA A 148 34.04 -25.03 -2.59
CA ALA A 148 34.47 -24.30 -3.77
C ALA A 148 33.72 -22.96 -3.87
N GLN A 149 34.46 -21.87 -4.06
CA GLN A 149 33.92 -20.51 -4.16
C GLN A 149 34.59 -19.77 -5.32
N SER A 150 33.83 -18.92 -6.01
CA SER A 150 34.29 -18.16 -7.18
C SER A 150 34.08 -16.67 -6.96
N PHE A 151 35.07 -15.86 -7.35
CA PHE A 151 35.05 -14.40 -7.19
C PHE A 151 35.25 -13.75 -8.57
N ASP A 152 34.21 -13.08 -9.08
CA ASP A 152 34.17 -12.55 -10.44
C ASP A 152 34.58 -11.06 -10.53
N GLY A 153 35.11 -10.66 -11.69
CA GLY A 153 35.74 -9.36 -11.98
C GLY A 153 37.12 -9.18 -11.33
N ASN A 154 37.87 -8.14 -11.68
CA ASN A 154 39.22 -7.92 -11.16
C ASN A 154 39.24 -7.89 -9.61
N LYS A 155 40.21 -8.59 -9.02
CA LYS A 155 40.47 -8.60 -7.56
C LYS A 155 41.88 -8.09 -7.31
N ALA A 156 41.97 -6.94 -6.65
CA ALA A 156 43.24 -6.40 -6.18
C ALA A 156 43.50 -6.92 -4.77
N PHE A 157 44.57 -7.71 -4.61
CA PHE A 157 45.12 -8.03 -3.29
C PHE A 157 46.23 -7.02 -3.00
N ASN A 158 46.06 -6.19 -1.98
CA ASN A 158 47.02 -5.13 -1.63
C ASN A 158 48.33 -5.66 -0.99
N ALA A 159 48.54 -6.98 -1.00
CA ALA A 159 49.66 -7.70 -0.40
C ALA A 159 49.80 -9.08 -1.08
N GLN A 160 50.54 -10.01 -0.46
CA GLN A 160 50.78 -11.35 -1.02
C GLN A 160 49.54 -12.26 -0.99
N LEU A 161 49.28 -12.94 -2.12
CA LEU A 161 48.39 -14.11 -2.16
C LEU A 161 49.17 -15.36 -1.76
N LYS A 162 48.72 -16.05 -0.71
CA LYS A 162 49.24 -17.37 -0.30
C LYS A 162 48.18 -18.43 -0.57
N ALA A 163 48.46 -19.35 -1.48
CA ALA A 163 47.62 -20.48 -1.82
C ALA A 163 48.41 -21.79 -1.65
N ASN A 164 47.75 -22.87 -1.23
CA ASN A 164 48.37 -24.19 -1.12
C ASN A 164 48.71 -24.76 -2.52
N THR A 165 47.82 -24.51 -3.48
CA THR A 165 48.02 -24.70 -4.91
C THR A 165 47.43 -23.48 -5.63
N PHE A 166 48.11 -22.99 -6.67
CA PHE A 166 47.67 -21.86 -7.48
C PHE A 166 47.46 -22.32 -8.91
N ASN A 167 46.21 -22.66 -9.24
CA ASN A 167 45.82 -23.11 -10.57
C ASN A 167 45.04 -21.99 -11.28
N LEU A 168 45.52 -21.56 -12.44
CA LEU A 168 44.85 -20.56 -13.27
C LEU A 168 44.11 -21.27 -14.41
N THR A 169 42.78 -21.26 -14.34
CA THR A 169 41.91 -21.77 -15.41
C THR A 169 41.06 -20.63 -15.98
N ASN A 170 40.75 -20.69 -17.27
CA ASN A 170 40.15 -19.59 -18.04
C ASN A 170 40.96 -18.27 -18.01
N ASP A 171 42.29 -18.36 -18.04
CA ASP A 171 43.12 -17.25 -18.57
C ASP A 171 42.88 -17.13 -20.10
N ALA A 172 41.77 -16.47 -20.44
CA ALA A 172 41.29 -16.30 -21.80
C ALA A 172 42.02 -15.17 -22.55
N ALA A 173 43.35 -15.14 -22.44
CA ALA A 173 44.25 -14.41 -23.33
C ALA A 173 45.10 -15.41 -24.14
N ALA A 174 44.43 -16.23 -24.94
CA ALA A 174 45.07 -17.17 -25.85
C ALA A 174 45.76 -16.44 -27.02
N THR A 175 46.95 -15.89 -26.77
CA THR A 175 48.04 -15.52 -27.70
C THR A 175 49.06 -14.75 -26.84
N VAL A 176 50.22 -15.30 -26.45
CA VAL A 176 51.15 -16.12 -27.25
C VAL A 176 51.75 -17.24 -26.37
N ALA A 177 52.14 -18.36 -26.97
CA ALA A 177 53.11 -19.23 -26.32
C ALA A 177 54.51 -18.56 -26.38
N ASP A 178 55.13 -18.24 -25.25
CA ASP A 178 56.10 -19.16 -24.64
C ASP A 178 56.76 -18.61 -23.35
N ARG A 179 57.17 -19.53 -22.47
CA ARG A 179 58.23 -19.39 -21.42
C ARG A 179 57.99 -18.31 -20.34
N ILE A 180 57.87 -18.66 -19.05
CA ILE A 180 58.75 -19.61 -18.33
C ILE A 180 57.99 -20.76 -17.64
N LEU A 181 56.72 -20.59 -17.26
CA LEU A 181 55.95 -21.57 -16.49
C LEU A 181 55.08 -22.43 -17.43
N GLY A 182 55.64 -23.54 -17.93
CA GLY A 182 54.97 -24.42 -18.89
C GLY A 182 53.59 -24.88 -18.43
N LYS A 183 52.55 -24.49 -19.17
CA LYS A 183 51.14 -24.88 -18.94
C LYS A 183 50.77 -26.12 -19.74
N ASN A 184 50.08 -27.08 -19.11
CA ASN A 184 49.50 -28.20 -19.85
C ASN A 184 48.24 -27.73 -20.61
N ALA A 185 48.20 -27.95 -21.93
CA ALA A 185 47.11 -27.49 -22.78
C ALA A 185 45.75 -28.16 -22.51
N ALA A 186 45.73 -29.32 -21.84
CA ALA A 186 44.49 -30.06 -21.57
C ALA A 186 43.86 -29.77 -20.18
N SER A 187 44.63 -29.27 -19.20
CA SER A 187 44.16 -29.07 -17.82
C SER A 187 44.42 -27.70 -17.21
N GLY A 188 45.25 -26.84 -17.82
CA GLY A 188 45.56 -25.49 -17.32
C GLY A 188 46.59 -25.44 -16.18
N ASP A 189 46.78 -26.53 -15.43
CA ASP A 189 47.80 -26.62 -14.37
C ASP A 189 49.23 -26.43 -14.88
N VAL A 190 50.06 -25.78 -14.05
CA VAL A 190 51.52 -25.75 -14.19
C VAL A 190 52.11 -26.98 -13.51
N THR A 191 52.39 -28.03 -14.27
CA THR A 191 52.91 -29.31 -13.74
C THR A 191 54.42 -29.28 -13.40
N GLY A 192 54.99 -28.08 -13.26
CA GLY A 192 56.40 -27.83 -12.97
C GLY A 192 57.27 -27.70 -14.22
N ILE A 193 58.29 -26.83 -14.15
CA ILE A 193 59.42 -26.88 -15.08
C ILE A 193 60.29 -28.03 -14.61
N THR A 194 60.19 -29.18 -15.27
CA THR A 194 61.24 -30.20 -15.23
C THR A 194 62.06 -30.04 -16.50
N PRO A 195 63.20 -29.31 -16.47
CA PRO A 195 64.14 -29.39 -17.57
C PRO A 195 64.63 -30.84 -17.62
N ASP A 196 64.62 -31.48 -18.78
CA ASP A 196 65.01 -32.90 -18.92
C ASP A 196 66.49 -33.17 -18.62
N ASN A 197 67.26 -32.11 -18.33
CA ASN A 197 68.69 -32.10 -18.02
C ASN A 197 69.57 -32.65 -19.17
N THR A 198 69.06 -32.59 -20.40
CA THR A 198 69.72 -33.02 -21.65
C THR A 198 69.53 -32.05 -22.82
N THR A 199 68.49 -31.21 -22.82
CA THR A 199 68.15 -30.23 -23.87
C THR A 199 68.29 -28.79 -23.38
N ILE A 200 67.61 -28.45 -22.29
CA ILE A 200 67.60 -27.15 -21.61
C ILE A 200 67.68 -27.43 -20.11
N LYS A 201 68.42 -26.59 -19.37
CA LYS A 201 68.60 -26.71 -17.92
C LYS A 201 68.59 -25.34 -17.23
N ILE A 202 68.25 -25.33 -15.95
CA ILE A 202 68.47 -24.16 -15.08
C ILE A 202 69.78 -24.41 -14.34
N ASN A 203 70.75 -23.51 -14.49
CA ASN A 203 72.03 -23.66 -13.81
C ASN A 203 71.94 -23.27 -12.32
N THR A 204 72.99 -23.56 -11.55
CA THR A 204 73.11 -23.21 -10.13
C THR A 204 73.07 -21.70 -9.83
N GLY A 205 73.05 -20.84 -10.86
CA GLY A 205 72.82 -19.39 -10.77
C GLY A 205 71.40 -18.95 -11.16
N ASN A 206 70.42 -19.86 -11.18
CA ASN A 206 69.01 -19.62 -11.52
C ASN A 206 68.78 -19.02 -12.92
N LYS A 207 69.68 -19.28 -13.88
CA LYS A 207 69.52 -18.85 -15.28
C LYS A 207 69.13 -20.04 -16.17
N LEU A 208 68.17 -19.81 -17.08
CA LEU A 208 67.77 -20.76 -18.10
C LEU A 208 68.84 -20.80 -19.21
N VAL A 209 69.39 -21.99 -19.49
CA VAL A 209 70.45 -22.21 -20.49
C VAL A 209 70.18 -23.47 -21.31
N ALA A 210 70.62 -23.48 -22.58
CA ALA A 210 70.65 -24.71 -23.37
C ALA A 210 71.76 -25.65 -22.87
N ASP A 211 71.59 -26.96 -22.99
CA ASP A 211 72.65 -27.90 -22.65
C ASP A 211 73.73 -27.94 -23.74
N ASN A 212 74.99 -27.67 -23.36
CA ASN A 212 76.14 -27.67 -24.25
C ASN A 212 76.90 -29.01 -24.25
N GLY A 213 76.48 -30.00 -23.47
CA GLY A 213 77.05 -31.36 -23.47
C GLY A 213 76.46 -32.28 -24.55
N VAL A 214 75.39 -31.86 -25.23
CA VAL A 214 74.68 -32.64 -26.25
C VAL A 214 74.43 -31.75 -27.48
N ALA A 215 74.39 -32.31 -28.68
CA ALA A 215 74.26 -31.57 -29.94
C ALA A 215 72.82 -31.02 -30.15
N GLN A 216 72.47 -29.97 -29.41
CA GLN A 216 71.12 -29.38 -29.33
C GLN A 216 70.81 -28.31 -30.38
N TRP A 217 71.82 -27.86 -31.15
CA TRP A 217 71.58 -27.10 -32.38
C TRP A 217 72.34 -27.76 -33.52
N ASN A 218 71.58 -28.37 -34.43
CA ASN A 218 72.11 -29.10 -35.58
C ASN A 218 72.63 -28.09 -36.62
N ALA A 219 73.84 -27.61 -36.38
CA ALA A 219 74.76 -27.18 -37.43
C ALA A 219 75.43 -28.41 -38.11
N ASN A 220 74.77 -29.58 -38.12
CA ASN A 220 75.24 -30.77 -38.81
C ASN A 220 74.96 -30.65 -40.31
N LYS A 221 75.70 -29.71 -40.92
CA LYS A 221 76.31 -29.90 -42.24
C LYS A 221 75.32 -30.21 -43.38
N LEU A 222 74.51 -29.19 -43.73
CA LEU A 222 73.74 -29.00 -44.97
C LEU A 222 73.30 -30.28 -45.72
N PHE A 223 72.63 -31.19 -44.98
CA PHE A 223 72.15 -32.52 -45.39
C PHE A 223 73.19 -33.66 -45.41
N ASN A 224 73.55 -34.16 -44.21
CA ASN A 224 74.24 -35.45 -43.98
C ASN A 224 75.59 -35.61 -44.70
N VAL A 225 76.23 -34.48 -45.00
CA VAL A 225 77.44 -34.37 -45.82
C VAL A 225 78.36 -33.40 -45.11
N ASP A 226 79.62 -33.77 -44.89
CA ASP A 226 80.46 -33.01 -43.99
C ASP A 226 80.80 -31.59 -44.51
N VAL A 227 80.70 -30.53 -43.71
CA VAL A 227 81.36 -29.24 -44.02
C VAL A 227 82.85 -29.41 -43.74
N SER A 228 83.65 -29.11 -44.76
CA SER A 228 85.10 -29.18 -44.73
C SER A 228 85.70 -28.17 -43.77
N ASN A 229 86.80 -28.54 -43.14
CA ASN A 229 87.63 -27.70 -42.29
C ASN A 229 88.72 -26.92 -43.07
N LEU A 230 88.62 -26.86 -44.41
CA LEU A 230 89.45 -26.02 -45.27
C LEU A 230 89.08 -24.53 -45.07
N THR A 231 90.07 -23.67 -44.82
CA THR A 231 89.87 -22.23 -44.67
C THR A 231 89.46 -21.60 -46.02
N PRO A 232 88.31 -20.89 -46.11
CA PRO A 232 87.89 -20.22 -47.34
C PRO A 232 88.85 -19.11 -47.76
N ALA A 233 89.13 -18.98 -49.06
CA ALA A 233 89.79 -17.82 -49.64
C ALA A 233 88.78 -16.68 -49.92
N LEU A 234 89.29 -15.49 -50.22
CA LEU A 234 88.46 -14.34 -50.59
C LEU A 234 87.68 -14.63 -51.89
N ASN A 235 86.35 -14.53 -51.81
CA ASN A 235 85.37 -14.86 -52.86
C ASN A 235 85.13 -16.36 -53.14
N ASP A 236 85.58 -17.26 -52.26
CA ASP A 236 85.13 -18.65 -52.30
C ASP A 236 83.66 -18.79 -51.88
N VAL A 237 82.96 -19.78 -52.44
CA VAL A 237 81.58 -20.16 -52.09
C VAL A 237 81.53 -21.60 -51.61
N LEU A 238 80.61 -21.89 -50.68
CA LEU A 238 80.42 -23.23 -50.13
C LEU A 238 79.80 -24.15 -51.20
N THR A 239 80.56 -25.13 -51.67
CA THR A 239 80.23 -25.99 -52.81
C THR A 239 80.29 -27.45 -52.39
N TYR A 240 79.31 -28.26 -52.78
CA TYR A 240 79.37 -29.71 -52.55
C TYR A 240 80.33 -30.37 -53.54
N ASN A 241 81.37 -31.05 -53.03
CA ASN A 241 82.38 -31.70 -53.86
C ASN A 241 82.09 -33.19 -54.16
N GLY A 242 80.95 -33.71 -53.70
CA GLY A 242 80.56 -35.12 -53.82
C GLY A 242 80.82 -35.99 -52.57
N THR A 243 81.55 -35.49 -51.58
CA THR A 243 81.67 -36.11 -50.23
C THR A 243 81.55 -35.11 -49.08
N LYS A 244 81.86 -33.84 -49.31
CA LYS A 244 81.77 -32.76 -48.33
C LYS A 244 81.44 -31.42 -48.98
N TRP A 245 80.81 -30.52 -48.20
CA TRP A 245 80.64 -29.11 -48.51
C TRP A 245 81.96 -28.39 -48.22
N GLU A 246 82.66 -27.91 -49.24
CA GLU A 246 83.95 -27.22 -49.09
C GLU A 246 83.91 -25.81 -49.67
N ALA A 247 84.75 -24.92 -49.15
CA ALA A 247 84.97 -23.62 -49.77
C ALA A 247 85.76 -23.80 -51.07
N LYS A 248 85.24 -23.20 -52.16
CA LYS A 248 85.85 -23.30 -53.49
C LYS A 248 85.55 -22.04 -54.29
N ALA A 249 86.50 -21.61 -55.13
CA ALA A 249 86.31 -20.47 -56.01
C ALA A 249 85.11 -20.70 -56.95
N ALA A 250 84.25 -19.69 -57.10
CA ALA A 250 83.06 -19.77 -57.93
C ALA A 250 83.42 -20.02 -59.41
N SER A 251 83.15 -21.23 -59.91
CA SER A 251 83.40 -21.58 -61.32
C SER A 251 82.39 -20.88 -62.23
N GLY A 252 82.87 -19.95 -63.06
CA GLY A 252 82.02 -19.12 -63.90
C GLY A 252 81.28 -19.90 -64.99
N ALA A 253 79.97 -20.05 -64.83
CA ALA A 253 79.02 -20.20 -65.93
C ALA A 253 78.36 -18.84 -66.17
N THR A 254 78.75 -18.16 -67.25
CA THR A 254 78.29 -16.81 -67.60
C THR A 254 76.84 -16.81 -68.08
N GLY A 255 75.90 -16.21 -67.33
CA GLY A 255 74.51 -16.07 -67.81
C GLY A 255 73.45 -15.59 -66.80
N ASN A 256 73.54 -14.34 -66.34
CA ASN A 256 72.49 -13.49 -65.71
C ASN A 256 71.21 -14.13 -65.15
N GLY A 257 70.98 -13.95 -63.85
CA GLY A 257 69.64 -14.03 -63.24
C GLY A 257 68.80 -12.76 -63.40
N TYR A 258 68.53 -12.29 -64.63
CA TYR A 258 67.54 -11.22 -64.93
C TYR A 258 66.99 -11.32 -66.36
N ILE A 259 65.68 -11.14 -66.54
CA ILE A 259 65.03 -10.95 -67.86
C ILE A 259 65.16 -9.48 -68.28
N LYS A 260 65.56 -9.19 -69.53
CA LYS A 260 65.66 -7.82 -70.06
C LYS A 260 64.55 -7.51 -71.07
N ASN A 261 63.99 -6.31 -70.94
CA ASN A 261 63.00 -5.72 -71.84
C ASN A 261 63.65 -5.27 -73.17
N GLY A 262 63.05 -5.63 -74.30
CA GLY A 262 63.39 -5.16 -75.64
C GLY A 262 62.14 -4.63 -76.35
N THR A 263 62.29 -3.63 -77.23
CA THR A 263 61.21 -2.73 -77.70
C THR A 263 60.17 -3.32 -78.67
N THR A 264 59.97 -4.64 -78.68
CA THR A 264 58.92 -5.34 -79.44
C THR A 264 58.35 -6.51 -78.63
N LEU A 265 57.02 -6.63 -78.59
CA LEU A 265 56.30 -7.68 -77.87
C LEU A 265 56.77 -9.10 -78.29
N GLN A 266 57.26 -9.86 -77.31
CA GLN A 266 57.48 -11.31 -77.45
C GLN A 266 56.31 -12.06 -76.84
N SER A 267 55.89 -13.14 -77.50
CA SER A 267 54.93 -14.10 -76.96
C SER A 267 55.70 -15.34 -76.50
N ALA A 268 55.78 -15.56 -75.19
CA ALA A 268 56.49 -16.68 -74.59
C ALA A 268 55.83 -17.11 -73.27
N ASP A 269 55.77 -18.41 -73.01
CA ASP A 269 55.26 -18.97 -71.76
C ASP A 269 56.33 -18.89 -70.66
N PHE A 270 56.00 -18.28 -69.53
CA PHE A 270 56.91 -18.12 -68.40
C PHE A 270 56.53 -19.05 -67.25
N ASN A 271 57.38 -20.04 -66.98
CA ASN A 271 57.08 -21.15 -66.06
C ASN A 271 58.05 -21.14 -64.87
N ILE A 272 57.55 -20.79 -63.69
CA ILE A 272 58.35 -20.70 -62.44
C ILE A 272 57.93 -21.83 -61.50
N SER A 273 58.88 -22.63 -61.02
CA SER A 273 58.64 -23.68 -60.01
C SER A 273 58.52 -23.15 -58.57
N GLY A 274 58.37 -21.83 -58.41
CA GLY A 274 58.39 -21.10 -57.14
C GLY A 274 57.94 -19.65 -57.32
N TYR A 275 58.33 -18.78 -56.38
CA TYR A 275 57.87 -17.39 -56.36
C TYR A 275 58.73 -16.49 -57.27
N GLY A 276 58.06 -15.65 -58.07
CA GLY A 276 58.69 -14.59 -58.85
C GLY A 276 58.13 -13.23 -58.47
N ASP A 277 59.00 -12.30 -58.09
CA ASP A 277 58.65 -10.89 -57.90
C ASP A 277 58.57 -10.18 -59.26
N ILE A 278 57.46 -9.46 -59.50
CA ILE A 278 57.24 -8.66 -60.71
C ILE A 278 57.20 -7.19 -60.29
N GLY A 279 58.19 -6.41 -60.73
CA GLY A 279 58.60 -5.21 -59.99
C GLY A 279 57.67 -4.00 -59.97
N MET A 280 56.68 -3.87 -60.88
CA MET A 280 55.81 -2.68 -60.93
C MET A 280 54.34 -2.99 -61.28
N ASP A 281 54.05 -3.44 -62.51
CA ASP A 281 52.68 -3.70 -63.00
C ASP A 281 52.58 -5.14 -63.54
N ALA A 282 51.54 -5.88 -63.14
CA ALA A 282 51.18 -7.17 -63.75
C ALA A 282 49.85 -7.04 -64.50
N ARG A 283 49.90 -6.98 -65.84
CA ARG A 283 48.72 -6.85 -66.70
C ARG A 283 48.44 -8.16 -67.42
N VAL A 284 47.34 -8.83 -67.06
CA VAL A 284 46.90 -10.09 -67.67
C VAL A 284 45.66 -9.80 -68.53
N GLY A 285 45.72 -10.13 -69.83
CA GLY A 285 44.64 -9.87 -70.78
C GLY A 285 43.45 -10.87 -70.70
N GLY A 286 43.38 -11.67 -69.64
CA GLY A 286 42.42 -12.77 -69.47
C GLY A 286 42.38 -13.26 -68.01
N ASN A 287 41.72 -14.39 -67.77
CA ASN A 287 41.47 -14.89 -66.42
C ASN A 287 42.78 -15.27 -65.69
N VAL A 288 42.90 -14.84 -64.43
CA VAL A 288 44.00 -15.22 -63.53
C VAL A 288 43.59 -16.43 -62.70
N THR A 289 44.19 -17.60 -62.98
CA THR A 289 43.96 -18.83 -62.21
C THR A 289 45.10 -19.02 -61.20
N ALA A 290 44.92 -18.54 -59.98
CA ALA A 290 45.84 -18.80 -58.88
C ALA A 290 45.39 -20.01 -58.07
N GLY A 291 46.30 -20.95 -57.78
CA GLY A 291 46.04 -22.08 -56.86
C GLY A 291 45.91 -21.66 -55.39
N GLY A 292 46.02 -20.36 -55.08
CA GLY A 292 45.92 -19.75 -53.77
C GLY A 292 45.49 -18.28 -53.86
N ALA A 293 45.47 -17.58 -52.72
CA ALA A 293 44.91 -16.23 -52.63
C ALA A 293 45.80 -15.14 -53.28
N VAL A 294 45.16 -14.25 -54.05
CA VAL A 294 45.78 -13.03 -54.61
C VAL A 294 45.66 -11.88 -53.60
N LYS A 295 46.73 -11.09 -53.41
CA LYS A 295 46.77 -9.91 -52.52
C LYS A 295 47.46 -8.73 -53.20
N GLY A 296 46.94 -7.52 -53.00
CA GLY A 296 47.57 -6.27 -53.47
C GLY A 296 48.43 -5.60 -52.39
N SER A 297 49.56 -5.01 -52.81
CA SER A 297 50.40 -4.18 -51.93
C SER A 297 49.83 -2.76 -51.82
N SER A 298 49.17 -2.44 -50.71
CA SER A 298 48.70 -1.10 -50.33
C SER A 298 48.00 -0.27 -51.44
N GLY A 299 47.06 -0.88 -52.17
CA GLY A 299 46.16 -0.21 -53.11
C GLY A 299 44.82 -0.96 -53.21
N SER A 300 43.70 -0.23 -53.18
CA SER A 300 42.36 -0.83 -53.24
C SER A 300 42.03 -1.40 -54.63
N VAL A 301 41.29 -2.50 -54.69
CA VAL A 301 40.70 -3.01 -55.93
C VAL A 301 39.43 -2.21 -56.22
N THR A 302 39.52 -1.23 -57.12
CA THR A 302 38.48 -0.21 -57.36
C THR A 302 37.42 -0.58 -58.41
N SER A 303 37.29 -1.86 -58.79
CA SER A 303 36.32 -2.33 -59.79
C SER A 303 35.59 -3.61 -59.36
N THR A 304 34.33 -3.74 -59.75
CA THR A 304 33.40 -4.80 -59.33
C THR A 304 33.94 -6.21 -59.57
N TRP A 305 34.09 -7.00 -58.49
CA TRP A 305 34.40 -8.42 -58.57
C TRP A 305 33.11 -9.24 -58.78
N GLY A 306 32.87 -9.68 -60.02
CA GLY A 306 31.79 -10.61 -60.33
C GLY A 306 32.12 -12.04 -59.90
N VAL A 307 31.18 -12.71 -59.22
CA VAL A 307 31.28 -14.11 -58.78
C VAL A 307 30.08 -14.90 -59.26
N GLY A 308 30.32 -16.00 -59.98
CA GLY A 308 29.26 -16.73 -60.71
C GLY A 308 28.37 -17.64 -59.86
N THR A 309 28.80 -18.00 -58.65
CA THR A 309 28.05 -18.88 -57.73
C THR A 309 28.18 -18.41 -56.27
N ASN A 310 29.27 -18.77 -55.59
CA ASN A 310 29.53 -18.45 -54.19
C ASN A 310 30.85 -17.69 -54.04
N LEU A 311 30.88 -16.64 -53.21
CA LEU A 311 32.10 -15.96 -52.77
C LEU A 311 32.40 -16.33 -51.32
N THR A 312 33.41 -17.17 -51.12
CA THR A 312 33.88 -17.56 -49.78
C THR A 312 35.05 -16.67 -49.38
N VAL A 313 34.77 -15.58 -48.65
CA VAL A 313 35.82 -14.77 -48.02
C VAL A 313 36.21 -15.44 -46.70
N GLY A 314 37.42 -15.98 -46.60
CA GLY A 314 37.91 -16.66 -45.39
C GLY A 314 38.24 -15.73 -44.21
N GLY A 315 37.70 -14.51 -44.20
CA GLY A 315 38.00 -13.45 -43.24
C GLY A 315 37.05 -12.27 -43.41
N THR A 316 37.27 -11.19 -42.64
CA THR A 316 36.33 -10.08 -42.53
C THR A 316 36.16 -9.32 -43.86
N ALA A 317 34.98 -9.45 -44.48
CA ALA A 317 34.58 -8.64 -45.62
C ALA A 317 34.08 -7.27 -45.13
N THR A 318 34.90 -6.23 -45.29
CA THR A 318 34.54 -4.86 -44.90
C THR A 318 33.73 -4.16 -46.00
N LEU A 319 32.42 -4.04 -45.82
CA LEU A 319 31.52 -3.34 -46.73
C LEU A 319 31.48 -1.83 -46.38
N SER A 320 32.43 -1.08 -46.92
CA SER A 320 32.71 0.32 -46.54
C SER A 320 31.66 1.37 -46.95
N ALA A 321 30.66 1.00 -47.76
CA ALA A 321 29.55 1.87 -48.16
C ALA A 321 28.27 1.70 -47.30
N LEU A 322 28.35 0.94 -46.21
CA LEU A 322 27.24 0.74 -45.28
C LEU A 322 27.25 1.81 -44.17
N ASN A 323 26.06 2.28 -43.78
CA ASN A 323 25.91 3.15 -42.62
C ASN A 323 26.10 2.33 -41.33
N PRO A 324 26.82 2.85 -40.32
CA PRO A 324 26.90 2.22 -39.01
C PRO A 324 25.52 1.84 -38.44
N ASN A 325 25.40 0.62 -37.91
CA ASN A 325 24.17 0.05 -37.30
C ASN A 325 23.02 -0.31 -38.26
N GLY A 326 23.20 -0.21 -39.58
CA GLY A 326 22.23 -0.73 -40.56
C GLY A 326 22.15 -2.26 -40.54
N VAL A 327 20.94 -2.83 -40.67
CA VAL A 327 20.74 -4.28 -40.88
C VAL A 327 20.71 -4.57 -42.38
N LEU A 328 21.44 -5.62 -42.76
CA LEU A 328 21.55 -6.09 -44.14
C LEU A 328 20.36 -6.97 -44.50
N PHE A 329 19.75 -6.70 -45.65
CA PHE A 329 18.70 -7.52 -46.26
C PHE A 329 18.91 -7.64 -47.78
N LEU A 330 18.25 -8.62 -48.39
CA LEU A 330 18.20 -8.75 -49.84
C LEU A 330 17.05 -7.89 -50.37
N ASN A 331 17.35 -6.93 -51.25
CA ASN A 331 16.30 -6.13 -51.89
C ASN A 331 15.54 -6.95 -52.95
N ALA A 332 14.53 -6.36 -53.61
CA ALA A 332 13.74 -7.05 -54.64
C ALA A 332 14.59 -7.57 -55.83
N SER A 333 15.76 -6.95 -56.09
CA SER A 333 16.74 -7.40 -57.10
C SER A 333 17.73 -8.44 -56.56
N LYS A 334 17.55 -8.93 -55.33
CA LYS A 334 18.43 -9.86 -54.59
C LYS A 334 19.83 -9.31 -54.28
N ASN A 335 20.03 -8.00 -54.38
CA ASN A 335 21.29 -7.38 -53.96
C ASN A 335 21.32 -7.24 -52.44
N VAL A 336 22.49 -7.46 -51.85
CA VAL A 336 22.77 -7.13 -50.45
C VAL A 336 22.69 -5.61 -50.29
N ALA A 337 21.66 -5.16 -49.59
CA ALA A 337 21.38 -3.77 -49.32
C ALA A 337 21.14 -3.58 -47.81
N GLN A 338 21.08 -2.34 -47.38
CA GLN A 338 20.59 -1.95 -46.06
C GLN A 338 19.46 -0.94 -46.25
N SER A 339 18.66 -0.70 -45.20
CA SER A 339 17.70 0.41 -45.27
C SER A 339 18.47 1.72 -45.42
N THR A 340 18.08 2.50 -46.43
CA THR A 340 18.62 3.85 -46.66
C THR A 340 18.06 4.84 -45.64
N SER A 341 16.88 4.54 -45.08
CA SER A 341 16.28 5.24 -43.95
C SER A 341 16.69 4.58 -42.64
N ILE A 342 17.32 5.36 -41.76
CA ILE A 342 17.93 4.93 -40.48
C ILE A 342 16.90 4.53 -39.39
N GLY A 343 15.66 4.22 -39.79
CA GLY A 343 14.48 4.29 -38.92
C GLY A 343 13.51 3.11 -38.96
N ASP A 344 13.67 2.12 -39.83
CA ASP A 344 12.65 1.05 -39.93
C ASP A 344 13.07 -0.24 -39.19
N PHE A 345 14.27 -0.75 -39.44
CA PHE A 345 14.82 -1.97 -38.83
C PHE A 345 16.34 -1.86 -38.68
N PHE A 346 16.87 -2.00 -37.47
CA PHE A 346 18.29 -1.76 -37.17
C PHE A 346 18.82 -2.67 -36.03
N TRP A 347 20.15 -2.74 -35.91
CA TRP A 347 20.84 -3.45 -34.83
C TRP A 347 21.69 -2.45 -34.05
N ASP A 348 21.34 -2.24 -32.78
CA ASP A 348 22.08 -1.36 -31.87
C ASP A 348 23.31 -2.11 -31.34
N ASN A 349 24.51 -1.78 -31.84
CA ASN A 349 25.75 -2.43 -31.42
C ASN A 349 26.18 -2.08 -29.98
N THR A 350 25.86 -0.88 -29.48
CA THR A 350 26.17 -0.47 -28.11
C THR A 350 25.32 -1.23 -27.10
N LYS A 351 24.09 -1.60 -27.48
CA LYS A 351 23.22 -2.45 -26.68
C LYS A 351 23.33 -3.94 -27.00
N ALA A 352 23.72 -4.35 -28.20
CA ALA A 352 23.54 -5.70 -28.74
C ALA A 352 22.06 -6.13 -28.73
N GLY A 353 21.25 -5.49 -29.57
CA GLY A 353 19.82 -5.81 -29.72
C GLY A 353 19.24 -5.35 -31.06
N LEU A 354 18.21 -6.08 -31.52
CA LEU A 354 17.47 -5.83 -32.76
C LEU A 354 16.27 -4.92 -32.47
N GLY A 355 16.01 -3.92 -33.32
CA GLY A 355 14.94 -2.94 -33.11
C GLY A 355 14.19 -2.56 -34.39
N LEU A 356 12.93 -2.16 -34.20
CA LEU A 356 12.04 -1.60 -35.22
C LEU A 356 11.60 -0.18 -34.78
N GLY A 357 11.61 0.80 -35.69
CA GLY A 357 11.06 2.16 -35.46
C GLY A 357 12.06 3.33 -35.42
N PHE A 358 11.56 4.53 -35.78
CA PHE A 358 12.38 5.66 -36.25
C PHE A 358 13.43 6.17 -35.24
N GLY A 359 14.68 6.25 -35.68
CA GLY A 359 15.77 6.96 -34.99
C GLY A 359 16.15 8.25 -35.70
N ALA A 360 15.76 9.40 -35.14
CA ALA A 360 16.32 10.69 -35.54
C ALA A 360 17.60 10.99 -34.73
N THR A 361 18.61 11.56 -35.38
CA THR A 361 19.99 11.68 -34.86
C THR A 361 20.18 12.71 -33.74
N THR A 362 19.10 13.35 -33.25
CA THR A 362 19.17 14.39 -32.20
C THR A 362 17.96 14.35 -31.26
N GLY A 363 18.14 13.79 -30.06
CA GLY A 363 17.48 14.23 -28.82
C GLY A 363 15.97 14.03 -28.62
N ALA A 364 15.17 13.76 -29.65
CA ALA A 364 13.73 13.53 -29.54
C ALA A 364 13.34 12.17 -30.13
N VAL A 365 12.35 11.49 -29.50
CA VAL A 365 12.20 10.04 -29.61
C VAL A 365 10.93 9.60 -30.34
N GLY A 366 11.12 8.68 -31.28
CA GLY A 366 10.04 7.87 -31.87
C GLY A 366 9.94 6.51 -31.16
N ASN A 367 8.72 5.96 -31.12
CA ASN A 367 8.42 4.71 -30.43
C ASN A 367 9.21 3.52 -31.01
N ARG A 368 9.74 2.65 -30.14
CA ARG A 368 10.51 1.45 -30.50
C ARG A 368 10.02 0.21 -29.77
N LEU A 369 10.17 -0.94 -30.42
CA LEU A 369 9.99 -2.26 -29.80
C LEU A 369 11.35 -2.77 -29.26
N GLU A 370 11.51 -2.96 -27.95
CA GLU A 370 12.77 -3.39 -27.32
C GLU A 370 12.60 -4.72 -26.56
N ILE A 371 13.38 -5.74 -26.95
CA ILE A 371 13.41 -7.08 -26.32
C ILE A 371 14.86 -7.37 -25.91
N LYS A 372 15.16 -7.51 -24.61
CA LYS A 372 16.55 -7.56 -24.12
C LYS A 372 16.74 -8.15 -22.70
N SER A 373 17.95 -8.64 -22.39
CA SER A 373 18.34 -9.15 -21.06
C SER A 373 19.77 -8.77 -20.63
N ALA A 374 19.92 -8.13 -19.45
CA ALA A 374 21.16 -7.89 -18.66
C ALA A 374 22.30 -7.05 -19.30
N LEU A 375 23.23 -6.37 -18.59
CA LEU A 375 23.43 -5.94 -17.17
C LEU A 375 24.34 -4.66 -17.22
N THR A 376 24.49 -3.78 -16.20
CA THR A 376 25.01 -4.03 -14.85
C THR A 376 24.37 -3.19 -13.73
N THR A 377 24.25 -3.83 -12.55
CA THR A 377 23.65 -3.38 -11.26
C THR A 377 22.12 -3.56 -11.12
N SER A 378 21.70 -3.92 -9.89
CA SER A 378 20.52 -4.77 -9.56
C SER A 378 19.43 -3.98 -8.80
N PRO A 379 18.19 -4.48 -8.57
CA PRO A 379 17.65 -5.81 -8.89
C PRO A 379 16.22 -5.87 -9.51
N LYS A 380 15.82 -7.11 -9.88
CA LYS A 380 14.49 -7.62 -10.28
C LYS A 380 14.12 -7.53 -11.77
N TYR A 381 14.29 -8.68 -12.42
CA TYR A 381 13.78 -9.01 -13.76
C TYR A 381 12.34 -9.55 -13.71
N LEU A 382 11.56 -9.27 -14.74
CA LEU A 382 10.53 -10.17 -15.29
C LEU A 382 10.51 -9.98 -16.82
N SER A 383 10.55 -11.07 -17.59
CA SER A 383 10.51 -10.99 -19.06
C SER A 383 9.13 -10.59 -19.56
N GLY A 384 9.10 -9.66 -20.51
CA GLY A 384 7.90 -9.17 -21.18
C GLY A 384 8.25 -8.03 -22.12
N LEU A 385 7.46 -7.85 -23.17
CA LEU A 385 7.64 -6.82 -24.20
C LEU A 385 7.81 -5.42 -23.58
N ARG A 386 8.94 -4.74 -23.84
CA ARG A 386 9.23 -3.42 -23.25
C ARG A 386 9.13 -2.33 -24.31
N LEU A 387 8.24 -1.37 -24.07
CA LEU A 387 8.18 -0.11 -24.82
C LEU A 387 8.99 0.94 -24.04
N SER A 388 10.08 1.44 -24.62
CA SER A 388 10.96 2.45 -24.02
C SER A 388 10.99 3.72 -24.87
N ASN A 389 11.42 4.85 -24.30
CA ASN A 389 11.53 6.15 -24.98
C ASN A 389 10.25 6.67 -25.66
N LEU A 390 9.10 6.64 -24.97
CA LEU A 390 7.95 7.49 -25.31
C LEU A 390 8.12 8.89 -24.68
N ALA A 391 8.81 9.81 -25.34
CA ALA A 391 9.01 11.18 -24.84
C ALA A 391 8.76 12.27 -25.90
N ALA A 392 7.49 12.66 -25.98
CA ALA A 392 7.09 14.03 -26.30
C ALA A 392 5.74 14.38 -25.63
N VAL A 393 5.65 14.23 -24.30
CA VAL A 393 4.83 15.13 -23.47
C VAL A 393 5.66 15.53 -22.25
N THR A 394 5.62 16.83 -21.94
CA THR A 394 6.46 17.52 -20.97
C THR A 394 6.36 16.95 -19.55
N ALA A 395 7.52 16.82 -18.91
CA ALA A 395 7.81 16.67 -17.48
C ALA A 395 6.75 16.04 -16.55
N ILE A 396 7.18 15.00 -15.84
CA ILE A 396 6.99 14.99 -14.37
C ILE A 396 8.33 14.63 -13.75
N ALA A 397 8.77 15.42 -12.75
CA ALA A 397 9.79 14.98 -11.80
C ALA A 397 9.22 13.78 -10.99
N ASP A 398 10.00 12.89 -10.40
CA ASP A 398 11.38 13.04 -9.97
C ASP A 398 12.03 11.66 -9.80
N LEU A 399 13.19 11.62 -9.15
CA LEU A 399 13.59 10.59 -8.18
C LEU A 399 12.54 10.37 -7.07
N ALA A 400 11.34 9.89 -7.42
CA ALA A 400 10.46 9.09 -6.55
C ALA A 400 9.34 8.46 -7.41
N PRO A 401 9.00 7.17 -7.22
CA PRO A 401 8.24 6.41 -8.22
C PRO A 401 6.74 6.69 -8.18
N VAL A 402 6.15 7.09 -9.31
CA VAL A 402 4.68 7.16 -9.50
C VAL A 402 4.23 6.04 -10.44
N PRO A 403 3.21 5.22 -10.09
CA PRO A 403 3.11 3.85 -10.60
C PRO A 403 2.04 3.67 -11.69
N SER A 404 2.11 2.53 -12.38
CA SER A 404 1.07 1.98 -13.27
C SER A 404 0.81 2.74 -14.58
N ARG A 405 1.26 2.18 -15.69
CA ARG A 405 0.74 2.45 -17.04
C ARG A 405 -0.07 1.24 -17.51
N VAL A 406 -1.07 1.43 -18.37
CA VAL A 406 -1.89 0.34 -18.91
C VAL A 406 -1.79 0.29 -20.43
N LEU A 407 -1.79 -0.93 -20.97
CA LEU A 407 -2.08 -1.13 -22.39
C LEU A 407 -3.59 -0.98 -22.57
N THR A 408 -4.00 -0.06 -23.42
CA THR A 408 -5.39 0.16 -23.81
C THR A 408 -5.47 0.15 -25.34
N VAL A 409 -6.67 -0.03 -25.86
CA VAL A 409 -6.96 0.13 -27.28
C VAL A 409 -7.54 1.53 -27.49
N ASP A 410 -7.09 2.26 -28.50
CA ASP A 410 -7.66 3.56 -28.85
C ASP A 410 -8.91 3.43 -29.74
N ASN A 411 -9.51 4.56 -30.13
CA ASN A 411 -10.74 4.57 -30.92
C ASN A 411 -10.59 4.00 -32.35
N ASN A 412 -9.36 3.76 -32.81
CA ASN A 412 -9.07 3.19 -34.13
C ASN A 412 -8.80 1.67 -34.06
N GLY A 413 -8.64 1.11 -32.86
CA GLY A 413 -8.28 -0.29 -32.65
C GLY A 413 -6.80 -0.53 -32.33
N ASP A 414 -6.00 0.53 -32.16
CA ASP A 414 -4.55 0.42 -31.96
C ASP A 414 -4.19 0.26 -30.46
N VAL A 415 -3.25 -0.64 -30.16
CA VAL A 415 -2.79 -0.91 -28.78
C VAL A 415 -1.75 0.15 -28.35
N VAL A 416 -2.14 1.03 -27.43
CA VAL A 416 -1.34 2.16 -26.95
C VAL A 416 -1.06 2.07 -25.44
N LEU A 417 0.08 2.63 -25.02
CA LEU A 417 0.46 2.69 -23.61
C LEU A 417 -0.04 4.00 -22.98
N ALA A 418 -1.26 3.97 -22.44
CA ALA A 418 -1.78 5.09 -21.67
C ALA A 418 -1.12 5.18 -20.28
N ILE A 419 -0.95 6.39 -19.77
CA ILE A 419 -0.84 6.61 -18.33
C ILE A 419 -2.14 6.07 -17.74
N ASN A 420 -2.08 5.14 -16.77
CA ASN A 420 -3.27 4.85 -15.98
C ASN A 420 -3.51 6.12 -15.15
N PRO A 421 -4.61 6.87 -15.35
CA PRO A 421 -4.81 8.14 -14.65
C PRO A 421 -4.93 7.86 -13.15
N SER A 422 -3.81 8.03 -12.45
CA SER A 422 -3.61 7.68 -11.04
C SER A 422 -4.49 8.51 -10.09
N GLY A 423 -5.17 9.54 -10.60
CA GLY A 423 -6.18 10.33 -9.90
C GLY A 423 -7.64 9.94 -10.15
N SER A 424 -7.95 8.94 -11.01
CA SER A 424 -9.35 8.71 -11.44
C SER A 424 -9.83 7.26 -11.51
N ASN A 425 -8.95 6.26 -11.61
CA ASN A 425 -9.37 4.85 -11.76
C ASN A 425 -9.23 4.03 -10.47
N TRP A 426 -10.19 3.13 -10.21
CA TRP A 426 -10.15 2.19 -9.09
C TRP A 426 -9.36 0.93 -9.47
N LEU A 427 -8.32 0.60 -8.70
CA LEU A 427 -7.59 -0.65 -8.85
C LEU A 427 -8.28 -1.78 -8.07
N ILE A 428 -8.53 -2.94 -8.72
CA ILE A 428 -9.15 -4.13 -8.09
C ILE A 428 -8.28 -4.69 -6.95
N ALA A 429 -6.96 -4.46 -6.99
CA ALA A 429 -6.01 -4.79 -5.93
C ALA A 429 -5.91 -3.72 -4.81
N GLY A 430 -6.73 -2.67 -4.86
CA GLY A 430 -6.63 -1.49 -4.01
C GLY A 430 -5.64 -0.45 -4.55
N ASN A 431 -5.91 0.82 -4.25
CA ASN A 431 -4.93 1.89 -4.42
C ASN A 431 -3.93 1.83 -3.26
N ALA A 432 -2.63 1.85 -3.55
CA ALA A 432 -1.64 1.47 -2.55
C ALA A 432 -1.48 2.50 -1.41
N ASN A 433 -1.45 2.14 -0.12
CA ASN A 433 -1.88 0.92 0.58
C ASN A 433 -1.82 1.13 2.11
N PRO A 434 -2.90 1.08 2.92
CA PRO A 434 -2.76 1.08 4.38
C PRO A 434 -2.27 -0.27 4.96
N ALA A 435 -2.58 -1.40 4.31
CA ALA A 435 -1.88 -2.70 4.37
C ALA A 435 -2.69 -3.77 3.61
N ALA A 436 -2.11 -4.96 3.42
CA ALA A 436 -2.85 -6.13 2.95
C ALA A 436 -4.11 -6.37 3.82
N GLY A 437 -5.24 -6.52 3.14
CA GLY A 437 -6.59 -6.34 3.71
C GLY A 437 -7.38 -5.44 2.77
N SER A 438 -8.25 -6.05 1.95
CA SER A 438 -8.90 -5.38 0.82
C SER A 438 -9.72 -4.16 1.25
N PHE A 439 -9.19 -2.96 1.00
CA PHE A 439 -9.81 -1.70 1.39
C PHE A 439 -10.06 -0.80 0.17
N LEU A 440 -11.26 -0.21 0.13
CA LEU A 440 -11.63 0.83 -0.82
C LEU A 440 -11.31 2.19 -0.18
N GLY A 441 -10.22 2.84 -0.58
CA GLY A 441 -9.85 4.16 -0.05
C GLY A 441 -8.40 4.55 -0.36
N THR A 442 -7.87 5.54 0.36
CA THR A 442 -6.51 6.07 0.18
C THR A 442 -5.72 6.05 1.50
N THR A 443 -4.39 6.02 1.41
CA THR A 443 -3.46 6.24 2.55
C THR A 443 -3.24 7.70 2.89
N THR A 444 -3.57 8.59 1.95
CA THR A 444 -3.32 10.01 2.06
C THR A 444 -4.43 10.71 2.83
N ASP A 445 -4.18 11.96 3.21
CA ASP A 445 -5.16 12.85 3.84
C ASP A 445 -6.40 13.19 2.97
N ASN A 446 -6.49 12.62 1.77
CA ASN A 446 -7.60 12.78 0.84
C ASN A 446 -8.76 11.84 1.21
N ASP A 447 -9.95 12.42 1.37
CA ASP A 447 -11.18 11.67 1.63
C ASP A 447 -11.47 10.64 0.53
N MET A 448 -12.00 9.49 0.92
CA MET A 448 -12.59 8.53 -0.03
C MET A 448 -13.92 9.09 -0.50
N ILE A 449 -14.09 9.40 -1.78
CA ILE A 449 -15.35 9.96 -2.32
C ILE A 449 -15.90 9.06 -3.43
N LEU A 450 -17.12 8.56 -3.24
CA LEU A 450 -17.93 7.97 -4.31
C LEU A 450 -18.84 9.07 -4.89
N LYS A 451 -18.68 9.36 -6.18
CA LYS A 451 -19.49 10.33 -6.92
C LYS A 451 -20.22 9.67 -8.08
N TYR A 452 -21.38 10.23 -8.44
CA TYR A 452 -22.12 9.95 -9.66
C TYR A 452 -22.49 11.28 -10.31
N ASN A 453 -22.11 11.48 -11.58
CA ASN A 453 -22.37 12.72 -12.33
C ASN A 453 -21.99 13.99 -11.54
N ASN A 454 -20.74 14.06 -11.05
CA ASN A 454 -20.20 15.09 -10.13
C ASN A 454 -20.90 15.24 -8.76
N LYS A 455 -22.06 14.61 -8.52
CA LYS A 455 -22.74 14.58 -7.22
C LYS A 455 -22.10 13.55 -6.31
N GLU A 456 -21.79 13.96 -5.09
CA GLU A 456 -21.23 13.09 -4.05
C GLU A 456 -22.32 12.23 -3.40
N LEU A 457 -22.16 10.90 -3.47
CA LEU A 457 -23.09 9.93 -2.90
C LEU A 457 -22.65 9.51 -1.50
N PHE A 458 -21.37 9.19 -1.35
CA PHE A 458 -20.72 8.80 -0.11
C PHE A 458 -19.34 9.45 -0.03
N ARG A 459 -18.96 9.93 1.15
CA ARG A 459 -17.60 10.32 1.48
C ARG A 459 -17.21 9.74 2.85
N GLY A 460 -16.12 8.99 2.88
CA GLY A 460 -15.44 8.61 4.11
C GLY A 460 -14.28 9.57 4.35
N THR A 461 -14.35 10.36 5.43
CA THR A 461 -13.26 11.26 5.82
C THR A 461 -12.41 10.70 6.95
N LYS A 462 -11.21 11.24 7.13
CA LYS A 462 -10.30 10.93 8.25
C LYS A 462 -10.73 11.53 9.62
N GLY A 463 -11.90 12.17 9.69
CA GLY A 463 -12.35 12.92 10.86
C GLY A 463 -11.90 14.39 10.84
N VAL A 464 -12.18 15.11 11.94
CA VAL A 464 -11.83 16.52 12.13
C VAL A 464 -10.84 16.70 13.29
N ASN A 465 -10.02 17.76 13.21
CA ASN A 465 -8.95 18.16 14.15
C ASN A 465 -7.62 17.36 14.07
N ALA A 466 -6.56 18.00 14.56
CA ALA A 466 -5.22 17.43 14.66
C ALA A 466 -5.16 16.36 15.78
N GLY A 467 -4.54 15.21 15.48
CA GLY A 467 -4.34 14.11 16.43
C GLY A 467 -5.24 12.90 16.23
N PHE A 468 -6.16 12.94 15.26
CA PHE A 468 -7.03 11.81 14.86
C PHE A 468 -7.60 11.03 16.04
N THR A 469 -8.18 11.75 17.00
CA THR A 469 -9.01 11.14 18.04
C THR A 469 -10.40 10.85 17.46
N ASN A 470 -10.38 9.95 16.45
CA ASN A 470 -11.42 9.18 15.76
C ASN A 470 -12.84 9.77 15.68
N TYR A 471 -13.34 9.89 14.45
CA TYR A 471 -14.07 8.81 13.79
C TYR A 471 -13.90 8.96 12.28
N ALA A 472 -14.08 7.89 11.51
CA ALA A 472 -14.25 7.97 10.07
C ALA A 472 -15.65 8.53 9.83
N ILE A 473 -15.74 9.83 9.48
CA ILE A 473 -17.04 10.46 9.28
C ILE A 473 -17.56 9.99 7.93
N SER A 474 -18.67 9.25 7.98
CA SER A 474 -19.42 8.81 6.81
C SER A 474 -20.46 9.87 6.45
N LEU A 475 -20.21 10.59 5.37
CA LEU A 475 -21.04 11.66 4.84
C LEU A 475 -21.83 11.14 3.63
N PHE A 476 -23.14 11.26 3.66
CA PHE A 476 -24.01 10.83 2.56
C PHE A 476 -24.66 12.03 1.86
N ASN A 477 -24.81 11.95 0.53
CA ASN A 477 -25.40 12.99 -0.31
C ASN A 477 -24.68 14.37 -0.16
N GLY A 478 -23.34 14.33 -0.06
CA GLY A 478 -22.47 15.51 0.07
C GLY A 478 -22.59 16.27 1.39
N ALA A 479 -23.07 15.64 2.47
CA ALA A 479 -23.20 16.23 3.79
C ALA A 479 -21.92 16.91 4.29
N SER A 480 -22.08 17.94 5.14
CA SER A 480 -20.95 18.63 5.78
C SER A 480 -20.62 17.99 7.12
N PRO A 481 -19.34 17.90 7.54
CA PRO A 481 -18.98 17.54 8.90
C PRO A 481 -19.68 18.44 9.93
N PHE A 482 -20.22 17.83 10.98
CA PHE A 482 -20.93 18.53 12.07
C PHE A 482 -20.50 17.98 13.42
N ASN A 483 -19.87 18.83 14.24
CA ASN A 483 -19.53 18.58 15.64
C ASN A 483 -19.03 17.14 15.96
N GLY A 484 -18.12 16.60 15.14
CA GLY A 484 -17.53 15.27 15.34
C GLY A 484 -18.46 14.05 15.15
N HIS A 485 -19.66 14.20 14.60
CA HIS A 485 -20.60 13.08 14.41
C HIS A 485 -20.05 12.08 13.38
N PRO A 486 -20.05 10.75 13.66
CA PRO A 486 -19.45 9.73 12.79
C PRO A 486 -20.29 9.40 11.54
N PHE A 487 -21.58 9.73 11.55
CA PHE A 487 -22.51 9.46 10.46
C PHE A 487 -23.41 10.67 10.26
N ILE A 488 -23.42 11.22 9.03
CA ILE A 488 -24.20 12.42 8.70
C ILE A 488 -24.84 12.23 7.32
N VAL A 489 -26.16 12.34 7.26
CA VAL A 489 -26.94 12.26 6.03
C VAL A 489 -27.50 13.65 5.71
N ARG A 490 -27.26 14.15 4.49
CA ARG A 490 -27.96 15.32 3.99
C ARG A 490 -29.23 14.87 3.25
N ALA A 491 -30.39 15.34 3.68
CA ALA A 491 -31.65 15.14 2.98
C ALA A 491 -31.58 15.63 1.52
N ASN A 492 -32.24 14.96 0.58
CA ASN A 492 -32.29 15.39 -0.82
C ASN A 492 -33.66 16.03 -1.14
N GLY A 493 -34.01 17.06 -0.37
CA GLY A 493 -35.39 17.54 -0.23
C GLY A 493 -35.84 17.30 1.22
N ASN A 494 -37.09 16.88 1.40
CA ASN A 494 -37.63 16.61 2.73
C ASN A 494 -37.17 15.23 3.26
N ASP A 495 -37.03 14.22 2.40
CA ASP A 495 -36.71 12.84 2.81
C ASP A 495 -35.23 12.64 3.13
N VAL A 496 -34.97 11.90 4.22
CA VAL A 496 -33.63 11.68 4.80
C VAL A 496 -33.19 10.22 4.64
N MET A 497 -34.02 9.27 5.10
CA MET A 497 -33.67 7.85 5.21
C MET A 497 -34.94 7.00 5.14
N ALA A 498 -34.84 5.81 4.55
CA ALA A 498 -35.93 4.85 4.40
C ALA A 498 -35.49 3.45 4.84
N PHE A 499 -36.41 2.70 5.46
CA PHE A 499 -36.21 1.33 5.92
C PHE A 499 -37.16 0.41 5.15
N GLN A 500 -36.58 -0.57 4.46
CA GLN A 500 -37.31 -1.52 3.62
C GLN A 500 -37.44 -2.89 4.31
N ASP A 501 -38.49 -3.63 3.98
CA ASP A 501 -38.58 -5.05 4.28
C ASP A 501 -37.67 -5.89 3.37
N LYS A 502 -37.63 -7.22 3.60
CA LYS A 502 -36.82 -8.15 2.80
C LYS A 502 -37.18 -8.19 1.30
N ASP A 503 -38.35 -7.68 0.93
CA ASP A 503 -38.88 -7.68 -0.43
C ASP A 503 -38.69 -6.30 -1.11
N GLY A 504 -38.02 -5.36 -0.43
CA GLY A 504 -37.72 -4.02 -0.93
C GLY A 504 -38.82 -2.98 -0.70
N ASN A 505 -39.91 -3.32 -0.01
CA ASN A 505 -40.99 -2.36 0.26
C ASN A 505 -40.61 -1.47 1.45
N THR A 506 -40.60 -0.16 1.25
CA THR A 506 -40.38 0.78 2.37
C THR A 506 -41.50 0.66 3.39
N LYS A 507 -41.17 0.41 4.66
CA LYS A 507 -42.14 0.37 5.78
C LYS A 507 -42.08 1.61 6.66
N TRP A 508 -40.89 2.18 6.80
CA TRP A 508 -40.67 3.39 7.60
C TRP A 508 -39.75 4.33 6.85
N HIS A 509 -39.98 5.63 6.98
CA HIS A 509 -39.03 6.63 6.50
C HIS A 509 -38.98 7.84 7.44
N TRP A 510 -37.88 8.58 7.37
CA TRP A 510 -37.65 9.79 8.13
C TRP A 510 -37.57 10.97 7.16
N ASN A 511 -38.31 12.03 7.46
CA ASN A 511 -38.28 13.28 6.69
C ASN A 511 -38.23 14.51 7.61
N LEU A 512 -37.82 15.65 7.03
CA LEU A 512 -37.69 16.95 7.69
C LEU A 512 -38.88 17.85 7.31
N LEU A 513 -40.09 17.40 7.61
CA LEU A 513 -41.33 18.16 7.40
C LEU A 513 -41.69 19.04 8.60
N SER A 514 -42.55 20.03 8.37
CA SER A 514 -43.20 20.85 9.42
C SER A 514 -42.26 21.48 10.47
N ASN A 515 -41.00 21.75 10.08
CA ASN A 515 -39.92 22.23 10.95
C ASN A 515 -39.60 21.28 12.13
N GLY A 516 -39.47 19.99 11.86
CA GLY A 516 -39.02 18.98 12.81
C GLY A 516 -38.53 17.69 12.14
N LEU A 517 -38.09 16.72 12.95
CA LEU A 517 -37.79 15.36 12.49
C LEU A 517 -39.06 14.51 12.62
N ASN A 518 -39.53 13.98 11.51
CA ASN A 518 -40.75 13.19 11.39
C ASN A 518 -40.41 11.71 11.16
N PHE A 519 -40.97 10.83 11.99
CA PHE A 519 -40.91 9.38 11.83
C PHE A 519 -42.23 8.91 11.22
N VAL A 520 -42.17 8.39 10.00
CA VAL A 520 -43.33 8.04 9.18
C VAL A 520 -43.41 6.53 9.01
N GLU A 521 -44.62 6.01 9.14
CA GLU A 521 -44.96 4.65 8.70
C GLU A 521 -45.46 4.74 7.26
N THR A 522 -44.65 4.25 6.32
CA THR A 522 -44.90 4.42 4.88
C THR A 522 -46.22 3.76 4.49
N ASP A 523 -47.00 4.48 3.69
CA ASP A 523 -48.36 4.11 3.25
C ASP A 523 -49.39 3.91 4.39
N GLN A 524 -49.05 4.25 5.65
CA GLN A 524 -49.97 4.15 6.80
C GLN A 524 -50.24 5.50 7.49
N GLY A 525 -49.22 6.34 7.67
CA GLY A 525 -49.40 7.68 8.26
C GLY A 525 -48.13 8.39 8.69
N ASP A 526 -48.12 9.71 8.48
CA ASP A 526 -47.11 10.64 8.98
C ASP A 526 -47.19 10.84 10.51
N TYR A 527 -46.13 11.42 11.07
CA TYR A 527 -46.08 11.96 12.43
C TYR A 527 -46.32 10.92 13.54
N ARG A 528 -46.07 9.63 13.29
CA ARG A 528 -46.12 8.55 14.30
C ARG A 528 -45.29 8.92 15.53
N LEU A 529 -44.13 9.53 15.28
CA LEU A 529 -43.40 10.36 16.23
C LEU A 529 -42.90 11.60 15.50
N PHE A 530 -43.11 12.79 16.07
CA PHE A 530 -42.63 14.05 15.52
C PHE A 530 -41.83 14.82 16.57
N LEU A 531 -40.60 15.18 16.24
CA LEU A 531 -39.71 15.98 17.08
C LEU A 531 -39.61 17.39 16.50
N LYS A 532 -40.49 18.30 16.95
CA LYS A 532 -40.53 19.69 16.50
C LYS A 532 -39.25 20.41 16.93
N GLN A 533 -38.66 21.22 16.05
CA GLN A 533 -37.54 22.09 16.42
C GLN A 533 -37.94 22.99 17.59
N GLY A 534 -37.12 23.04 18.64
CA GLY A 534 -37.46 23.63 19.94
C GLY A 534 -37.84 22.61 21.03
N GLY A 535 -38.10 21.34 20.66
CA GLY A 535 -38.20 20.22 21.60
C GLY A 535 -39.60 19.94 22.15
N ASN A 536 -40.64 20.14 21.35
CA ASN A 536 -41.96 19.54 21.60
C ASN A 536 -42.07 18.22 20.82
N ILE A 537 -42.70 17.23 21.42
CA ILE A 537 -42.91 15.89 20.85
C ILE A 537 -44.39 15.74 20.48
N GLY A 538 -44.66 15.43 19.22
CA GLY A 538 -45.97 15.04 18.72
C GLY A 538 -46.07 13.53 18.49
N VAL A 539 -47.23 12.96 18.75
CA VAL A 539 -47.61 11.59 18.34
C VAL A 539 -48.91 11.70 17.56
N ASN A 540 -48.89 11.26 16.29
CA ASN A 540 -49.90 11.51 15.26
C ASN A 540 -50.22 13.01 15.03
N THR A 541 -49.30 13.93 15.37
CA THR A 541 -49.46 15.38 15.14
C THR A 541 -48.14 16.06 14.80
N ASN A 542 -48.18 16.98 13.82
CA ASN A 542 -47.04 17.79 13.39
C ASN A 542 -46.99 19.18 14.05
N ASN A 543 -48.01 19.55 14.82
CA ASN A 543 -48.07 20.82 15.52
C ASN A 543 -48.30 20.64 17.03
N PRO A 544 -47.41 19.92 17.75
CA PRO A 544 -47.53 19.75 19.19
C PRO A 544 -47.50 21.10 19.92
N VAL A 545 -48.60 21.43 20.62
CA VAL A 545 -48.75 22.66 21.40
C VAL A 545 -48.23 22.51 22.85
N ALA A 546 -47.98 21.28 23.27
CA ALA A 546 -47.35 20.93 24.55
C ALA A 546 -46.01 20.18 24.34
N ARG A 547 -45.25 19.98 25.42
CA ARG A 547 -43.97 19.22 25.40
C ARG A 547 -44.13 17.79 24.91
N LEU A 548 -45.24 17.16 25.27
CA LEU A 548 -45.76 15.94 24.66
C LEU A 548 -47.22 16.22 24.30
N ASP A 549 -47.57 15.97 23.04
CA ASP A 549 -48.91 16.16 22.50
C ASP A 549 -49.27 14.90 21.70
N VAL A 550 -50.37 14.24 22.07
CA VAL A 550 -50.80 12.97 21.49
C VAL A 550 -52.16 13.16 20.86
N SER A 551 -52.19 13.18 19.53
CA SER A 551 -53.43 13.20 18.76
C SER A 551 -53.98 11.79 18.62
N GLY A 552 -54.50 11.26 19.73
CA GLY A 552 -55.07 9.91 19.83
C GLY A 552 -54.82 9.28 21.20
N ASN A 553 -55.04 7.97 21.25
CA ASN A 553 -55.08 7.24 22.51
C ASN A 553 -53.69 7.06 23.13
N PHE A 554 -53.60 7.16 24.46
CA PHE A 554 -52.35 6.95 25.21
C PHE A 554 -52.56 6.09 26.45
N LYS A 555 -51.47 5.53 26.99
CA LYS A 555 -51.48 4.73 28.22
C LYS A 555 -50.25 5.08 29.06
N LEU A 556 -50.46 5.32 30.36
CA LEU A 556 -49.39 5.64 31.31
C LEU A 556 -49.10 4.43 32.20
N GLY A 557 -47.92 3.83 32.02
CA GLY A 557 -47.44 2.68 32.79
C GLY A 557 -48.03 1.33 32.37
N VAL A 558 -47.38 0.24 32.77
CA VAL A 558 -47.73 -1.14 32.35
C VAL A 558 -49.15 -1.54 32.78
N SER A 559 -49.55 -1.20 34.01
CA SER A 559 -50.89 -1.46 34.56
C SER A 559 -51.92 -0.37 34.26
N GLY A 560 -51.58 0.66 33.48
CA GLY A 560 -52.51 1.73 33.11
C GLY A 560 -53.61 1.25 32.15
N THR A 561 -54.75 1.93 32.17
CA THR A 561 -55.78 1.81 31.12
C THR A 561 -55.38 2.65 29.91
N VAL A 562 -55.89 2.31 28.73
CA VAL A 562 -55.82 3.20 27.56
C VAL A 562 -56.83 4.32 27.75
N ILE A 563 -56.38 5.56 27.61
CA ILE A 563 -57.17 6.78 27.74
C ILE A 563 -57.28 7.39 26.33
N ASN A 564 -58.50 7.72 25.94
CA ASN A 564 -58.81 8.44 24.70
C ASN A 564 -58.63 9.96 24.90
N ASN A 565 -59.12 10.51 26.02
CA ASN A 565 -59.08 11.94 26.33
C ASN A 565 -58.93 12.23 27.84
N MET A 566 -58.18 13.28 28.17
CA MET A 566 -58.21 13.92 29.50
C MET A 566 -58.69 15.38 29.34
N ILE A 567 -59.94 15.65 29.71
CA ILE A 567 -60.60 16.92 29.45
C ILE A 567 -60.73 17.69 30.76
N LYS A 568 -60.21 18.92 30.80
CA LYS A 568 -60.29 19.81 31.97
C LYS A 568 -61.21 20.99 31.69
N ILE A 569 -62.21 21.16 32.53
CA ILE A 569 -63.32 22.09 32.36
C ILE A 569 -63.42 22.97 33.61
N ARG A 570 -63.81 24.24 33.45
CA ARG A 570 -64.31 25.06 34.55
C ARG A 570 -65.80 25.25 34.37
N ALA A 571 -66.56 24.69 35.30
CA ALA A 571 -68.02 24.79 35.35
C ALA A 571 -68.43 25.87 36.36
N VAL A 572 -69.57 26.51 36.11
CA VAL A 572 -70.13 27.56 36.96
C VAL A 572 -71.60 27.26 37.22
N THR A 573 -72.08 27.40 38.45
CA THR A 573 -73.50 27.17 38.78
C THR A 573 -74.40 28.23 38.15
N SER A 574 -75.45 27.76 37.46
CA SER A 574 -76.52 28.58 36.92
C SER A 574 -77.71 28.65 37.89
N GLY A 575 -77.92 29.85 38.44
CA GLY A 575 -78.85 30.09 39.53
C GLY A 575 -78.36 29.54 40.87
N SER A 576 -78.96 30.02 41.96
CA SER A 576 -78.68 29.49 43.29
C SER A 576 -79.52 28.25 43.57
N LYS A 577 -78.95 27.23 44.22
CA LYS A 577 -79.63 25.96 44.53
C LYS A 577 -79.70 25.76 46.05
N THR A 578 -80.91 25.74 46.62
CA THR A 578 -81.11 25.52 48.06
C THR A 578 -80.79 24.08 48.46
N LEU A 579 -79.76 23.88 49.28
CA LEU A 579 -79.29 22.59 49.76
C LEU A 579 -80.05 22.15 51.02
N THR A 580 -81.30 21.70 50.85
CA THR A 580 -82.13 21.16 51.94
C THR A 580 -81.40 20.03 52.70
N SER A 581 -81.41 20.09 54.03
CA SER A 581 -80.69 19.13 54.89
C SER A 581 -80.94 17.66 54.52
N ARG A 582 -79.85 16.87 54.49
CA ARG A 582 -79.84 15.41 54.22
C ARG A 582 -80.47 14.96 52.90
N ARG A 583 -80.69 15.87 51.95
CA ARG A 583 -81.12 15.52 50.59
C ARG A 583 -80.00 15.71 49.58
N MET A 584 -79.99 14.81 48.60
CA MET A 584 -79.14 14.89 47.42
C MET A 584 -79.81 15.79 46.39
N ILE A 585 -79.04 16.71 45.81
CA ILE A 585 -79.47 17.63 44.76
C ILE A 585 -78.52 17.48 43.58
N PHE A 586 -79.09 17.50 42.38
CA PHE A 586 -78.34 17.39 41.14
C PHE A 586 -78.01 18.77 40.60
N PHE A 587 -76.74 18.95 40.27
CA PHE A 587 -76.22 20.07 39.52
C PHE A 587 -75.76 19.53 38.16
N ASP A 588 -76.53 19.84 37.13
CA ASP A 588 -76.22 19.48 35.75
C ASP A 588 -75.41 20.61 35.12
N ILE A 589 -74.32 20.22 34.48
CA ILE A 589 -73.31 21.10 33.93
C ILE A 589 -73.33 20.93 32.43
N ASP A 590 -73.75 21.99 31.74
CA ASP A 590 -73.64 22.09 30.30
C ASP A 590 -72.16 22.13 29.89
N VAL A 591 -71.79 21.15 29.07
CA VAL A 591 -70.46 20.98 28.49
C VAL A 591 -70.52 20.89 26.97
N SER A 592 -71.62 21.32 26.34
CA SER A 592 -71.83 21.34 24.88
C SER A 592 -70.79 22.13 24.06
N SER A 593 -69.98 22.96 24.72
CA SER A 593 -68.84 23.65 24.10
C SER A 593 -67.60 22.75 23.88
N ILE A 594 -67.61 21.52 24.38
CA ILE A 594 -66.52 20.55 24.21
C ILE A 594 -66.72 19.80 22.88
N THR A 595 -65.68 19.79 22.05
CA THR A 595 -65.73 19.20 20.70
C THR A 595 -65.49 17.68 20.68
N THR A 596 -65.12 17.09 21.81
CA THR A 596 -64.92 15.64 22.00
C THR A 596 -66.11 15.01 22.73
N SER A 597 -66.67 13.95 22.14
CA SER A 597 -67.75 13.14 22.73
C SER A 597 -67.36 12.61 24.12
N LEU A 598 -68.35 12.47 25.01
CA LEU A 598 -68.18 12.01 26.40
C LEU A 598 -68.84 10.63 26.60
N ASP A 599 -68.04 9.63 26.97
CA ASP A 599 -68.52 8.26 27.17
C ASP A 599 -69.12 8.05 28.56
N ALA A 600 -70.46 8.05 28.65
CA ALA A 600 -71.20 7.80 29.88
C ALA A 600 -70.99 6.38 30.47
N ALA A 601 -70.44 5.42 29.73
CA ALA A 601 -70.21 4.05 30.19
C ALA A 601 -68.83 3.84 30.83
N THR A 602 -67.80 4.57 30.39
CA THR A 602 -66.41 4.35 30.87
C THR A 602 -65.75 5.58 31.51
N ALA A 603 -66.27 6.79 31.30
CA ALA A 603 -65.65 8.01 31.79
C ALA A 603 -65.64 8.11 33.33
N THR A 604 -64.46 8.43 33.87
CA THR A 604 -64.28 8.82 35.28
C THR A 604 -64.32 10.34 35.40
N VAL A 605 -65.20 10.86 36.26
CA VAL A 605 -65.34 12.31 36.51
C VAL A 605 -64.81 12.67 37.89
N MET A 606 -63.82 13.57 37.93
CA MET A 606 -63.31 14.20 39.14
C MET A 606 -63.82 15.64 39.23
N VAL A 607 -64.38 16.03 40.39
CA VAL A 607 -64.95 17.36 40.63
C VAL A 607 -64.35 17.96 41.89
N SER A 608 -63.89 19.20 41.81
CA SER A 608 -63.35 19.95 42.93
C SER A 608 -63.87 21.40 42.89
N PRO A 609 -64.51 21.91 43.96
CA PRO A 609 -64.93 23.30 44.02
C PRO A 609 -63.69 24.21 44.14
N LEU A 610 -63.70 25.36 43.47
CA LEU A 610 -62.58 26.32 43.48
C LEU A 610 -62.49 27.13 44.79
N ASN A 611 -63.63 27.29 45.45
CA ASN A 611 -63.82 27.98 46.72
C ASN A 611 -64.74 27.12 47.59
N ASP A 612 -64.85 27.41 48.87
CA ASP A 612 -65.77 26.68 49.74
C ASP A 612 -67.22 26.80 49.22
N MET A 613 -67.97 25.71 49.27
CA MET A 613 -69.34 25.64 48.70
C MET A 613 -70.40 26.34 49.58
N ASN A 614 -69.99 26.91 50.72
CA ASN A 614 -70.75 27.79 51.60
C ASN A 614 -70.31 29.24 51.41
N SER A 615 -71.28 30.18 51.34
CA SER A 615 -70.98 31.59 51.08
C SER A 615 -70.79 32.46 52.34
N SER A 616 -70.90 31.91 53.56
CA SER A 616 -70.86 32.75 54.77
C SER A 616 -70.46 32.13 56.13
N ASP A 617 -70.40 30.80 56.31
CA ASP A 617 -70.05 30.23 57.63
C ASP A 617 -69.58 28.76 57.56
N ASN A 618 -68.45 28.45 58.22
CA ASN A 618 -67.90 27.10 58.42
C ASN A 618 -68.46 26.38 59.67
N SER A 619 -69.55 26.89 60.27
CA SER A 619 -70.31 26.19 61.30
C SER A 619 -70.74 24.79 60.89
N ALA A 620 -70.67 23.85 61.84
CA ALA A 620 -71.03 22.44 61.69
C ALA A 620 -72.49 22.16 61.25
N SER A 621 -73.35 23.18 61.18
CA SER A 621 -74.70 23.10 60.61
C SER A 621 -74.73 23.07 59.08
N ILE A 622 -73.65 23.40 58.38
CA ILE A 622 -73.58 23.52 56.91
C ILE A 622 -72.40 22.69 56.40
N ILE A 623 -72.66 21.56 55.75
CA ILE A 623 -71.62 20.67 55.23
C ILE A 623 -72.03 20.17 53.83
N PRO A 624 -71.90 21.01 52.78
CA PRO A 624 -72.05 20.56 51.40
C PRO A 624 -70.92 19.59 51.03
N THR A 625 -71.27 18.43 50.49
CA THR A 625 -70.32 17.38 50.08
C THR A 625 -70.69 16.89 48.69
N ILE A 626 -69.71 16.75 47.80
CA ILE A 626 -69.90 16.06 46.51
C ILE A 626 -70.05 14.57 46.81
N ALA A 627 -71.23 14.02 46.51
CA ALA A 627 -71.54 12.61 46.75
C ALA A 627 -71.03 11.72 45.61
N TRP A 628 -71.22 12.16 44.36
CA TRP A 628 -70.68 11.53 43.15
C TRP A 628 -70.77 12.50 41.97
N ALA A 629 -70.06 12.20 40.90
CA ALA A 629 -70.18 12.86 39.61
C ALA A 629 -70.08 11.81 38.49
N ARG A 630 -70.78 12.04 37.37
CA ARG A 630 -70.67 11.22 36.16
C ARG A 630 -71.02 12.02 34.91
N VAL A 631 -70.55 11.56 33.76
CA VAL A 631 -71.12 11.93 32.45
C VAL A 631 -72.55 11.38 32.40
N LEU A 632 -73.50 12.20 31.97
CA LEU A 632 -74.89 11.80 31.74
C LEU A 632 -75.14 11.53 30.25
N ASP A 633 -74.58 12.39 29.41
CA ASP A 633 -74.61 12.37 27.94
C ASP A 633 -73.46 13.26 27.41
N ASP A 634 -73.27 13.32 26.09
CA ASP A 634 -72.21 14.09 25.41
C ASP A 634 -72.17 15.59 25.77
N SER A 635 -73.27 16.16 26.28
CA SER A 635 -73.38 17.59 26.60
C SER A 635 -73.58 17.88 28.09
N THR A 636 -73.66 16.87 28.95
CA THR A 636 -74.06 17.05 30.35
C THR A 636 -73.22 16.22 31.32
N ILE A 637 -72.57 16.90 32.27
CA ILE A 637 -71.99 16.27 33.46
C ILE A 637 -72.93 16.49 34.64
N ARG A 638 -73.37 15.41 35.30
CA ARG A 638 -74.21 15.49 36.51
C ARG A 638 -73.35 15.33 37.76
N VAL A 639 -73.38 16.35 38.62
CA VAL A 639 -72.76 16.35 39.95
C VAL A 639 -73.85 16.24 41.00
N ALA A 640 -73.76 15.26 41.89
CA ALA A 640 -74.64 15.12 43.04
C ALA A 640 -74.00 15.74 44.27
N ILE A 641 -74.69 16.70 44.90
CA ILE A 641 -74.28 17.35 46.14
C ILE A 641 -75.27 16.95 47.25
N VAL A 642 -74.75 16.58 48.41
CA VAL A 642 -75.54 16.34 49.63
C VAL A 642 -75.12 17.32 50.70
N ASN A 643 -76.07 17.89 51.43
CA ASN A 643 -75.79 18.65 52.64
C ASN A 643 -75.90 17.73 53.87
N GLN A 644 -74.76 17.41 54.47
CA GLN A 644 -74.68 16.57 55.68
C GLN A 644 -75.04 17.34 56.96
N GLY A 645 -75.09 18.67 56.90
CA GLY A 645 -75.50 19.55 57.99
C GLY A 645 -77.01 19.66 58.16
N THR A 646 -77.42 20.28 59.28
CA THR A 646 -78.83 20.49 59.67
C THR A 646 -79.44 21.77 59.09
N GLY A 647 -78.62 22.73 58.66
CA GLY A 647 -79.07 23.96 58.00
C GLY A 647 -79.58 23.70 56.57
N SER A 648 -80.17 24.71 55.94
CA SER A 648 -80.52 24.70 54.50
C SER A 648 -79.85 25.86 53.77
N PRO A 649 -78.52 25.83 53.60
CA PRO A 649 -77.76 26.85 52.88
C PRO A 649 -78.13 26.82 51.39
N SER A 650 -77.71 27.83 50.64
CA SER A 650 -77.77 27.79 49.18
C SER A 650 -76.37 27.64 48.60
N LEU A 651 -76.24 26.78 47.59
CA LEU A 651 -75.11 26.86 46.67
C LEU A 651 -75.30 28.16 45.88
N ALA A 652 -74.32 29.05 45.97
CA ALA A 652 -74.43 30.37 45.34
C ALA A 652 -74.57 30.25 43.81
N ASN A 653 -75.22 31.23 43.20
CA ASN A 653 -75.08 31.44 41.75
C ASN A 653 -73.64 31.87 41.47
N GLY A 654 -72.98 31.27 40.47
CA GLY A 654 -71.57 31.59 40.19
C GLY A 654 -70.53 30.75 40.95
N THR A 655 -70.91 29.72 41.72
CA THR A 655 -69.93 28.79 42.32
C THR A 655 -69.18 28.03 41.23
N VAL A 656 -67.86 28.09 41.27
CA VAL A 656 -66.97 27.52 40.24
C VAL A 656 -66.46 26.14 40.68
N PHE A 657 -66.54 25.17 39.76
CA PHE A 657 -65.94 23.85 39.91
C PHE A 657 -64.85 23.63 38.85
N ASN A 658 -63.69 23.11 39.25
CA ASN A 658 -62.76 22.48 38.33
C ASN A 658 -63.20 21.02 38.15
N ILE A 659 -63.39 20.61 36.91
CA ILE A 659 -63.80 19.25 36.55
C ILE A 659 -62.77 18.65 35.62
N VAL A 660 -62.45 17.39 35.84
CA VAL A 660 -61.60 16.59 34.95
C VAL A 660 -62.36 15.33 34.58
N VAL A 661 -62.55 15.10 33.29
CA VAL A 661 -63.08 13.85 32.73
C VAL A 661 -61.91 13.07 32.15
N ILE A 662 -61.81 11.80 32.52
CA ILE A 662 -60.83 10.85 31.96
C ILE A 662 -61.61 9.69 31.35
N GLN A 663 -61.38 9.42 30.07
CA GLN A 663 -62.11 8.43 29.26
C GLN A 663 -61.23 7.93 28.12
#